data_AF-A0A917ZBD0-F1
#
_entry.id   AF-A0A917ZBD0-F1
#
_cell.length_a   1.000
_cell.length_b   1.000
_cell.length_c   1.000
_cell.angle_alpha   90.00
_cell.angle_beta   90.00
_cell.angle_gamma   90.00
#
_symmetry.space_group_name_H-M   'P 1'
#
loop_
_entity.id
_entity.type
_entity.pdbx_description
1 polymer ?
#
loop_
_entity_poly.entity_id
_entity_poly.type
_entity_poly.pdbx_seq_one_letter_code
_entity_poly.pdbx_strand_id
1 'polypeptide(L)'
;MFKATDVLNPDFVSRKPAEIWTEISPLYSIDEDRWLRELLPLAEPGSEELKTSTRSATTLIEQVRADDGAIHMIDALLLEYSLDTREGILLMCLAEALMRIPDADTADALIRDKLSVADWKTHLKNSDSLFVNASTWGLLLTGKVVAMDEKDDGTPSNVINRLVNKFSEPVIRKAMYQAMKIMGHQFVLGRNIGEALKRGRKYRDLGYTYSFDMLGEAALTSRDADKYFNDYLSAIESVGRDNYGSGKAPRPTISIKLSALHPRYEVGQKARVLTELRDRVLQLIEKARALDVGITVDAEEADRLELSLELFEALYRDPACQGWGNFGLVVQAYSKRALPVLAWLAALAGEQGDRIPVRLVKGAYWDAEIKLCQQHGFRGYPVYTRKEATDTSYLACARFLLSQPVRGKIYPQFASHNAHTVAAVMAMAQHSGFEFQRLHGMGDALYNTVLKHQSVNVRIYAPVGSHKDLLPYLVRRLLENGANSSFVHRLVDARHPIADLVHHPVETLKSRASLSNPHIPLPEAIYGAERRNSLAPNTEIECEWQPFHAAVEGFMQQQWHGGPIIGGRQRRCGDARDVLAPQNRSIRAGSVHWAGREEVSEALDLVGEGFAGWNATPVQERAACLQRLADLLEENLEELVALCHLEAGKTIQDSIDEVREAVDFCRYYAIQACENLGQVQLCTGFDGAERRYRLEGRGVFACISPWNFPLAIFLGQVSAALVAGNSVIAKPAEQTSLIAWRAVQLALQAGIPANALALLPGDGATVGAPLTADSRIAGVAFTGSTETAQLINRALAHRDSGIVPLIAETGGQNAMIIDSTSLPEQVVRDVLRSAFASAGQRCSALRVLYVQEDVADRIVEMLRGAMQEQVVGDPSLHSTDVGPVIDREAQQGLLNHIEKMKRSARLVAQTPLPPDASEGTFVAPTAFEIDSIAQLEREQFGPILHLVRYKASELDKVIDAINATGYGLTLGVHSRNEETTRHIARRVRVGNTYINRDQVGAVVGVQPFGGQGLSGTGPKAGGPRYLPRFAHEVTI
;
A
#
# COMPACT_ATOMS: atom_id res chain seq x y z
N MET A 1 -27.96 14.39 -1.77
CA MET A 1 -27.29 13.15 -2.21
C MET A 1 -27.39 13.10 -3.72
N PHE A 2 -26.26 12.94 -4.39
CA PHE A 2 -26.15 12.93 -5.85
C PHE A 2 -27.05 11.86 -6.47
N LYS A 3 -27.94 12.25 -7.39
CA LYS A 3 -28.73 11.32 -8.19
C LYS A 3 -28.13 11.27 -9.59
N ALA A 4 -27.74 10.08 -10.02
CA ALA A 4 -27.02 9.95 -11.28
C ALA A 4 -27.84 10.48 -12.47
N THR A 5 -29.15 10.22 -12.54
CA THR A 5 -30.00 10.65 -13.65
C THR A 5 -30.14 12.17 -13.79
N ASP A 6 -29.96 12.92 -12.70
CA ASP A 6 -30.17 14.38 -12.68
C ASP A 6 -29.11 15.11 -13.52
N VAL A 7 -27.95 14.48 -13.78
CA VAL A 7 -26.87 15.05 -14.60
C VAL A 7 -27.27 15.36 -16.05
N LEU A 8 -28.32 14.71 -16.57
CA LEU A 8 -28.84 15.00 -17.91
C LEU A 8 -29.78 16.22 -17.94
N ASN A 9 -30.19 16.74 -16.79
CA ASN A 9 -30.95 17.99 -16.70
C ASN A 9 -30.00 19.19 -16.93
N PRO A 10 -30.30 20.09 -17.90
CA PRO A 10 -29.54 21.32 -18.11
C PRO A 10 -29.31 22.17 -16.85
N ASP A 11 -30.26 22.17 -15.91
CA ASP A 11 -30.16 22.92 -14.66
C ASP A 11 -29.06 22.36 -13.74
N PHE A 12 -28.80 21.05 -13.80
CA PHE A 12 -27.81 20.40 -12.93
C PHE A 12 -26.39 20.86 -13.24
N VAL A 13 -26.01 20.87 -14.52
CA VAL A 13 -24.68 21.34 -14.98
C VAL A 13 -24.53 22.87 -14.97
N SER A 14 -25.58 23.58 -14.55
CA SER A 14 -25.58 25.04 -14.37
C SER A 14 -25.44 25.43 -12.89
N ARG A 15 -25.44 24.46 -11.97
CA ARG A 15 -25.11 24.65 -10.56
C ARG A 15 -23.66 25.12 -10.42
N LYS A 16 -23.36 25.77 -9.29
CA LYS A 16 -21.99 26.20 -8.99
C LYS A 16 -21.09 24.97 -8.75
N PRO A 17 -19.83 24.96 -9.20
CA PRO A 17 -18.89 23.87 -8.92
C PRO A 17 -18.79 23.54 -7.43
N ALA A 18 -18.74 24.56 -6.55
CA ALA A 18 -18.70 24.38 -5.10
C ALA A 18 -19.90 23.58 -4.53
N GLU A 19 -21.09 23.69 -5.14
CA GLU A 19 -22.25 22.91 -4.70
C GLU A 19 -22.11 21.44 -5.09
N ILE A 20 -21.61 21.15 -6.29
CA ILE A 20 -21.38 19.78 -6.78
C ILE A 20 -20.21 19.13 -6.01
N TRP A 21 -19.19 19.91 -5.64
CA TRP A 21 -18.02 19.43 -4.87
C TRP A 21 -18.43 18.66 -3.61
N THR A 22 -19.38 19.19 -2.85
CA THR A 22 -19.90 18.57 -1.62
C THR A 22 -20.53 17.19 -1.82
N GLU A 23 -20.82 16.82 -3.06
CA GLU A 23 -21.41 15.54 -3.43
C GLU A 23 -20.37 14.53 -3.95
N ILE A 24 -19.12 14.94 -4.20
CA ILE A 24 -18.05 14.07 -4.72
C ILE A 24 -17.44 13.21 -3.61
N SER A 25 -16.90 13.83 -2.57
CA SER A 25 -16.16 13.14 -1.51
C SER A 25 -16.99 12.03 -0.83
N PRO A 26 -18.29 12.25 -0.47
CA PRO A 26 -19.15 11.19 0.11
C PRO A 26 -19.36 9.94 -0.75
N LEU A 27 -19.03 10.00 -2.04
CA LEU A 27 -19.12 8.86 -2.97
C LEU A 27 -17.84 8.02 -3.02
N TYR A 28 -16.82 8.33 -2.20
CA TYR A 28 -15.60 7.53 -2.10
C TYR A 28 -15.94 6.06 -1.85
N SER A 29 -16.48 5.70 -0.70
CA SER A 29 -16.80 4.31 -0.35
C SER A 29 -18.30 4.02 -0.33
N ILE A 30 -19.10 4.67 -1.20
CA ILE A 30 -20.55 4.40 -1.27
C ILE A 30 -20.83 2.91 -1.55
N ASP A 31 -21.92 2.39 -0.98
CA ASP A 31 -22.43 1.05 -1.28
C ASP A 31 -22.55 0.83 -2.80
N GLU A 32 -21.83 -0.18 -3.30
CA GLU A 32 -21.66 -0.41 -4.73
C GLU A 32 -22.99 -0.81 -5.39
N ASP A 33 -23.78 -1.64 -4.73
CA ASP A 33 -25.09 -2.09 -5.21
C ASP A 33 -26.06 -0.91 -5.35
N ARG A 34 -26.18 -0.08 -4.31
CA ARG A 34 -26.98 1.15 -4.33
C ARG A 34 -26.54 2.08 -5.45
N TRP A 35 -25.24 2.33 -5.57
CA TRP A 35 -24.72 3.26 -6.56
C TRP A 35 -24.89 2.76 -8.00
N LEU A 36 -24.70 1.47 -8.25
CA LEU A 36 -24.94 0.87 -9.56
C LEU A 36 -26.42 0.96 -9.97
N ARG A 37 -27.38 0.81 -9.03
CA ARG A 37 -28.81 1.00 -9.34
C ARG A 37 -29.12 2.43 -9.81
N GLU A 38 -28.45 3.44 -9.26
CA GLU A 38 -28.57 4.83 -9.71
C GLU A 38 -27.94 5.05 -11.09
N LEU A 39 -26.80 4.41 -11.38
CA LEU A 39 -26.08 4.57 -12.65
C LEU A 39 -26.70 3.79 -13.83
N LEU A 40 -27.33 2.65 -13.55
CA LEU A 40 -27.88 1.76 -14.58
C LEU A 40 -28.80 2.46 -15.59
N PRO A 41 -29.75 3.33 -15.19
CA PRO A 41 -30.58 4.08 -16.12
C PRO A 41 -29.81 4.94 -17.14
N LEU A 42 -28.60 5.41 -16.80
CA LEU A 42 -27.76 6.16 -17.73
C LEU A 42 -26.98 5.25 -18.68
N ALA A 43 -26.59 4.06 -18.24
CA ALA A 43 -25.81 3.12 -19.05
C ALA A 43 -26.68 2.24 -19.95
N GLU A 44 -27.96 2.06 -19.60
CA GLU A 44 -28.89 1.20 -20.31
C GLU A 44 -29.21 1.76 -21.72
N PRO A 45 -28.96 0.98 -22.79
CA PRO A 45 -29.21 1.43 -24.16
C PRO A 45 -30.69 1.29 -24.50
N GLY A 46 -31.20 2.18 -25.36
CA GLY A 46 -32.48 1.94 -26.03
C GLY A 46 -32.42 0.72 -26.96
N SER A 47 -33.57 0.17 -27.36
CA SER A 47 -33.64 -1.04 -28.19
C SER A 47 -32.90 -0.91 -29.54
N GLU A 48 -33.03 0.23 -30.22
CA GLU A 48 -32.33 0.51 -31.47
C GLU A 48 -30.84 0.81 -31.27
N GLU A 49 -30.48 1.45 -30.16
CA GLU A 49 -29.09 1.69 -29.77
C GLU A 49 -28.35 0.37 -29.50
N LEU A 50 -29.00 -0.55 -28.78
CA LEU A 50 -28.48 -1.90 -28.52
C LEU A 50 -28.25 -2.66 -29.82
N LYS A 51 -29.27 -2.75 -30.70
CA LYS A 51 -29.11 -3.43 -32.01
C LYS A 51 -27.99 -2.83 -32.84
N THR A 52 -27.89 -1.50 -32.87
CA THR A 52 -26.88 -0.79 -33.65
C THR A 52 -25.48 -1.01 -33.10
N SER A 53 -25.31 -0.90 -31.78
CA SER A 53 -24.03 -1.12 -31.12
C SER A 53 -23.56 -2.57 -31.24
N THR A 54 -24.43 -3.56 -31.01
CA THR A 54 -24.11 -4.98 -31.21
C THR A 54 -23.70 -5.27 -32.65
N ARG A 55 -24.49 -4.84 -33.65
CA ARG A 55 -24.16 -5.06 -35.07
C ARG A 55 -22.84 -4.41 -35.46
N SER A 56 -22.61 -3.17 -35.00
CA SER A 56 -21.38 -2.43 -35.30
C SER A 56 -20.17 -3.07 -34.64
N ALA A 57 -20.30 -3.51 -33.39
CA ALA A 57 -19.25 -4.25 -32.68
C ALA A 57 -18.93 -5.57 -33.36
N THR A 58 -19.93 -6.35 -33.75
CA THR A 58 -19.75 -7.61 -34.50
C THR A 58 -18.99 -7.36 -35.79
N THR A 59 -19.44 -6.39 -36.60
CA THR A 59 -18.80 -6.05 -37.88
C THR A 59 -17.35 -5.60 -37.68
N LEU A 60 -17.09 -4.79 -36.64
CA LEU A 60 -15.76 -4.29 -36.33
C LEU A 60 -14.82 -5.43 -35.91
N ILE A 61 -15.30 -6.39 -35.13
CA ILE A 61 -14.54 -7.58 -34.71
C ILE A 61 -14.27 -8.51 -35.89
N GLU A 62 -15.27 -8.76 -36.74
CA GLU A 62 -15.11 -9.56 -37.96
C GLU A 62 -14.05 -8.97 -38.88
N GLN A 63 -14.08 -7.66 -39.10
CA GLN A 63 -13.09 -6.95 -39.91
C GLN A 63 -11.69 -6.99 -39.31
N VAL A 64 -11.57 -6.86 -37.98
CA VAL A 64 -10.28 -6.99 -37.28
C VAL A 64 -9.72 -8.41 -37.42
N ARG A 65 -10.56 -9.44 -37.29
CA ARG A 65 -10.15 -10.85 -37.42
C ARG A 65 -9.82 -11.27 -38.86
N ALA A 66 -10.37 -10.59 -39.85
CA ALA A 66 -10.13 -10.87 -41.27
C ALA A 66 -8.88 -10.18 -41.85
N ASP A 67 -8.25 -9.26 -41.13
CA ASP A 67 -7.03 -8.58 -41.56
C ASP A 67 -5.79 -9.41 -41.18
N ASP A 68 -5.28 -10.24 -42.10
CA ASP A 68 -4.09 -11.09 -41.90
C ASP A 68 -2.82 -10.29 -41.51
N GLY A 69 -2.78 -8.98 -41.79
CA GLY A 69 -1.69 -8.09 -41.41
C GLY A 69 -1.83 -7.46 -40.02
N ALA A 70 -2.95 -7.70 -39.33
CA ALA A 70 -3.30 -7.07 -38.06
C ALA A 70 -2.70 -7.73 -36.82
N ILE A 71 -2.28 -9.00 -36.92
CA ILE A 71 -1.61 -9.70 -35.81
C ILE A 71 -0.16 -9.23 -35.78
N HIS A 72 0.12 -8.20 -35.00
CA HIS A 72 1.49 -7.79 -34.75
C HIS A 72 2.22 -8.88 -33.94
N MET A 73 3.55 -8.94 -34.06
CA MET A 73 4.41 -9.90 -33.36
C MET A 73 4.12 -10.02 -31.85
N ILE A 74 3.61 -8.95 -31.23
CA ILE A 74 3.17 -8.96 -29.82
C ILE A 74 1.84 -9.67 -29.64
N ASP A 75 0.83 -9.41 -30.48
CA ASP A 75 -0.45 -10.12 -30.39
C ASP A 75 -0.25 -11.63 -30.53
N ALA A 76 0.66 -12.06 -31.42
CA ALA A 76 1.10 -13.44 -31.53
C ALA A 76 1.86 -13.95 -30.29
N LEU A 77 2.73 -13.14 -29.68
CA LEU A 77 3.42 -13.48 -28.43
C LEU A 77 2.44 -13.60 -27.24
N LEU A 78 1.45 -12.71 -27.15
CA LEU A 78 0.38 -12.69 -26.15
C LEU A 78 -0.63 -13.84 -26.37
N LEU A 79 -0.80 -14.29 -27.61
CA LEU A 79 -1.62 -15.44 -27.98
C LEU A 79 -0.92 -16.76 -27.64
N GLU A 80 0.39 -16.86 -27.89
CA GLU A 80 1.19 -18.08 -27.67
C GLU A 80 1.58 -18.23 -26.19
N TYR A 81 1.94 -17.12 -25.53
CA TYR A 81 2.23 -17.03 -24.11
C TYR A 81 1.22 -16.08 -23.46
N SER A 82 -0.01 -16.56 -23.21
CA SER A 82 -1.00 -15.75 -22.49
C SER A 82 -0.36 -15.19 -21.21
N LEU A 83 -0.28 -13.87 -21.08
CA LEU A 83 0.52 -13.20 -20.03
C LEU A 83 -0.13 -13.22 -18.64
N ASP A 84 -1.30 -13.82 -18.52
CA ASP A 84 -1.93 -14.23 -17.26
C ASP A 84 -1.43 -15.60 -16.76
N THR A 85 -0.73 -16.35 -17.61
CA THR A 85 -0.06 -17.58 -17.18
C THR A 85 1.13 -17.23 -16.30
N ARG A 86 1.43 -18.14 -15.36
CA ARG A 86 2.58 -18.00 -14.47
C ARG A 86 3.86 -17.82 -15.30
N GLU A 87 3.98 -18.52 -16.41
CA GLU A 87 5.10 -18.51 -17.35
C GLU A 87 5.26 -17.16 -18.06
N GLY A 88 4.17 -16.57 -18.57
CA GLY A 88 4.18 -15.26 -19.19
C GLY A 88 4.58 -14.15 -18.23
N ILE A 89 4.03 -14.16 -17.00
CA ILE A 89 4.42 -13.24 -15.93
C ILE A 89 5.90 -13.41 -15.57
N LEU A 90 6.36 -14.65 -15.38
CA LEU A 90 7.75 -14.94 -15.04
C LEU A 90 8.73 -14.48 -16.12
N LEU A 91 8.42 -14.68 -17.40
CA LEU A 91 9.26 -14.23 -18.52
C LEU A 91 9.36 -12.71 -18.58
N MET A 92 8.25 -12.01 -18.33
CA MET A 92 8.21 -10.54 -18.33
C MET A 92 8.89 -9.94 -17.09
N CYS A 93 8.69 -10.52 -15.91
CA CYS A 93 9.42 -10.15 -14.70
C CYS A 93 10.92 -10.39 -14.87
N LEU A 94 11.31 -11.50 -15.50
CA LEU A 94 12.70 -11.82 -15.77
C LEU A 94 13.32 -10.81 -16.75
N ALA A 95 12.65 -10.53 -17.87
CA ALA A 95 13.06 -9.51 -18.82
C ALA A 95 13.22 -8.16 -18.12
N GLU A 96 12.19 -7.71 -17.40
CA GLU A 96 12.15 -6.42 -16.75
C GLU A 96 13.26 -6.21 -15.71
N ALA A 97 13.53 -7.22 -14.89
CA ALA A 97 14.60 -7.17 -13.90
C ALA A 97 15.99 -7.23 -14.55
N LEU A 98 16.22 -8.10 -15.54
CA LEU A 98 17.54 -8.31 -16.16
C LEU A 98 18.17 -7.06 -16.79
N MET A 99 17.36 -6.13 -17.28
CA MET A 99 17.85 -4.85 -17.85
C MET A 99 18.36 -3.86 -16.81
N ARG A 100 17.98 -4.05 -15.55
CA ARG A 100 18.33 -3.14 -14.46
C ARG A 100 19.43 -3.66 -13.58
N ILE A 101 19.61 -4.99 -13.54
CA ILE A 101 20.65 -5.65 -12.77
C ILE A 101 22.00 -5.30 -13.43
N PRO A 102 22.86 -4.54 -12.73
CA PRO A 102 24.17 -4.15 -13.25
C PRO A 102 25.19 -5.30 -13.21
N ASP A 103 25.02 -6.28 -12.31
CA ASP A 103 25.97 -7.36 -12.08
C ASP A 103 25.55 -8.69 -12.74
N ALA A 104 26.54 -9.41 -13.26
CA ALA A 104 26.33 -10.61 -14.05
C ALA A 104 25.79 -11.79 -13.22
N ASP A 105 26.31 -11.97 -12.01
CA ASP A 105 26.05 -13.15 -11.19
C ASP A 105 24.61 -13.14 -10.65
N THR A 106 24.11 -11.99 -10.18
CA THR A 106 22.73 -11.85 -9.71
C THR A 106 21.74 -11.96 -10.86
N ALA A 107 22.10 -11.46 -12.05
CA ALA A 107 21.31 -11.63 -13.27
C ALA A 107 21.19 -13.11 -13.66
N ASP A 108 22.30 -13.85 -13.65
CA ASP A 108 22.33 -15.27 -13.97
C ASP A 108 21.58 -16.10 -12.90
N ALA A 109 21.68 -15.72 -11.62
CA ALA A 109 20.89 -16.31 -10.53
C ALA A 109 19.37 -16.09 -10.71
N LEU A 110 18.95 -14.90 -11.14
CA LEU A 110 17.55 -14.61 -11.43
C LEU A 110 17.05 -15.43 -12.64
N ILE A 111 17.86 -15.58 -13.70
CA ILE A 111 17.55 -16.45 -14.84
C ILE A 111 17.32 -17.88 -14.35
N ARG A 112 18.21 -18.40 -13.51
CA ARG A 112 18.11 -19.75 -12.94
C ARG A 112 16.83 -19.92 -12.12
N ASP A 113 16.52 -18.98 -11.22
CA ASP A 113 15.31 -19.02 -10.37
C ASP A 113 14.04 -18.98 -11.22
N LYS A 114 13.92 -18.06 -12.18
CA LYS A 114 12.70 -17.91 -12.98
C LYS A 114 12.50 -19.00 -14.03
N LEU A 115 13.58 -19.54 -14.62
CA LEU A 115 13.48 -20.62 -15.62
C LEU A 115 13.29 -22.00 -15.00
N SER A 116 13.77 -22.24 -13.78
CA SER A 116 13.61 -23.54 -13.10
C SER A 116 12.22 -23.78 -12.50
N VAL A 117 11.46 -22.71 -12.25
CA VAL A 117 10.11 -22.76 -11.64
C VAL A 117 9.01 -23.15 -12.64
N ALA A 118 9.23 -23.03 -13.95
CA ALA A 118 8.22 -23.28 -14.98
C ALA A 118 8.32 -24.71 -15.55
N ASP A 119 7.19 -25.42 -15.64
CA ASP A 119 7.08 -26.74 -16.26
C ASP A 119 6.90 -26.59 -17.78
N TRP A 120 7.98 -26.19 -18.46
CA TRP A 120 7.99 -25.90 -19.90
C TRP A 120 7.57 -27.09 -20.79
N LYS A 121 7.40 -28.30 -20.22
CA LYS A 121 7.04 -29.54 -20.93
C LYS A 121 5.58 -29.59 -21.37
N THR A 122 4.67 -28.93 -20.69
CA THR A 122 3.21 -29.05 -20.93
C THR A 122 2.74 -28.25 -22.15
N HIS A 123 3.39 -27.13 -22.46
CA HIS A 123 3.04 -26.26 -23.59
C HIS A 123 3.64 -26.70 -24.94
N LEU A 124 4.63 -27.58 -24.93
CA LEU A 124 5.25 -28.12 -26.16
C LEU A 124 4.39 -29.15 -26.91
N LYS A 125 3.29 -29.61 -26.30
CA LYS A 125 2.43 -30.67 -26.86
C LYS A 125 1.21 -30.18 -27.65
N ASN A 126 0.93 -28.88 -27.70
CA ASN A 126 -0.32 -28.33 -28.25
C ASN A 126 -0.17 -27.52 -29.55
N SER A 127 0.99 -27.53 -30.23
CA SER A 127 1.17 -26.80 -31.49
C SER A 127 1.28 -27.74 -32.71
N ASP A 128 0.27 -27.75 -33.58
CA ASP A 128 0.22 -28.55 -34.81
C ASP A 128 0.98 -27.94 -36.01
N SER A 129 2.00 -27.09 -35.79
CA SER A 129 2.82 -26.53 -36.88
C SER A 129 4.32 -26.67 -36.63
N LEU A 130 4.92 -27.63 -37.35
CA LEU A 130 6.37 -27.89 -37.40
C LEU A 130 7.20 -26.73 -37.97
N PHE A 131 6.58 -25.71 -38.59
CA PHE A 131 7.30 -24.63 -39.29
C PHE A 131 7.56 -23.36 -38.47
N VAL A 132 6.94 -23.19 -37.30
CA VAL A 132 6.99 -21.93 -36.52
C VAL A 132 7.98 -21.99 -35.33
N ASN A 133 8.28 -23.18 -34.82
CA ASN A 133 9.05 -23.32 -33.57
C ASN A 133 10.58 -23.24 -33.71
N ALA A 134 11.15 -23.59 -34.87
CA ALA A 134 12.60 -23.47 -35.10
C ALA A 134 13.01 -22.17 -35.82
N SER A 135 12.09 -21.62 -36.62
CA SER A 135 12.33 -20.43 -37.44
C SER A 135 12.33 -19.15 -36.60
N THR A 136 11.47 -19.03 -35.60
CA THR A 136 11.32 -17.80 -34.80
C THR A 136 12.58 -17.47 -33.99
N TRP A 137 13.19 -18.46 -33.34
CA TRP A 137 14.48 -18.26 -32.65
C TRP A 137 15.68 -18.28 -33.60
N GLY A 138 15.63 -19.07 -34.68
CA GLY A 138 16.70 -19.14 -35.69
C GLY A 138 16.86 -17.83 -36.50
N LEU A 139 15.77 -17.17 -36.87
CA LEU A 139 15.77 -15.87 -37.57
C LEU A 139 16.31 -14.75 -36.67
N LEU A 140 15.96 -14.76 -35.38
CA LEU A 140 16.42 -13.77 -34.40
C LEU A 140 17.91 -13.91 -34.05
N LEU A 141 18.48 -15.11 -34.11
CA LEU A 141 19.86 -15.38 -33.69
C LEU A 141 20.91 -15.29 -34.82
N THR A 142 20.57 -15.55 -36.10
CA THR A 142 21.60 -15.71 -37.15
C THR A 142 21.43 -14.84 -38.40
N GLY A 143 20.28 -14.18 -38.59
CA GLY A 143 20.07 -13.26 -39.73
C GLY A 143 20.20 -13.89 -41.13
N LYS A 144 20.31 -15.22 -41.24
CA LYS A 144 20.33 -15.96 -42.51
C LYS A 144 19.52 -17.25 -42.37
N VAL A 145 18.70 -17.51 -43.38
CA VAL A 145 17.99 -18.78 -43.55
C VAL A 145 19.03 -19.88 -43.79
N VAL A 146 19.24 -20.73 -42.78
CA VAL A 146 19.98 -21.98 -42.95
C VAL A 146 18.94 -23.06 -43.19
N ALA A 147 18.92 -23.62 -44.39
CA ALA A 147 18.19 -24.83 -44.68
C ALA A 147 18.80 -25.98 -43.86
N MET A 148 18.00 -26.62 -43.00
CA MET A 148 18.41 -27.84 -42.32
C MET A 148 17.99 -29.03 -43.18
N ASP A 149 18.97 -29.87 -43.53
CA ASP A 149 18.76 -31.13 -44.23
C ASP A 149 17.90 -32.09 -43.41
N GLU A 150 16.91 -32.68 -44.07
CA GLU A 150 16.11 -33.79 -43.57
C GLU A 150 16.97 -35.06 -43.50
N LYS A 151 17.28 -35.52 -42.29
CA LYS A 151 17.46 -36.94 -42.03
C LYS A 151 16.70 -37.34 -40.78
N ASP A 152 15.87 -38.35 -40.99
CA ASP A 152 15.03 -39.08 -40.04
C ASP A 152 15.67 -39.24 -38.67
N ASP A 153 14.89 -38.90 -37.65
CA ASP A 153 14.65 -39.70 -36.44
C ASP A 153 13.54 -39.01 -35.64
N GLY A 154 12.30 -39.48 -35.85
CA GLY A 154 11.09 -38.89 -35.27
C GLY A 154 11.07 -38.92 -33.75
N THR A 155 11.28 -37.77 -33.10
CA THR A 155 10.65 -37.36 -31.83
C THR A 155 10.98 -35.87 -31.54
N PRO A 156 10.01 -34.93 -31.64
CA PRO A 156 10.24 -33.49 -31.40
C PRO A 156 10.60 -33.11 -29.95
N SER A 157 10.31 -33.98 -28.98
CA SER A 157 10.46 -33.72 -27.54
C SER A 157 11.91 -33.70 -27.03
N ASN A 158 12.88 -34.17 -27.83
CA ASN A 158 14.28 -34.26 -27.42
C ASN A 158 15.17 -33.09 -27.87
N VAL A 159 14.69 -32.23 -28.77
CA VAL A 159 15.48 -31.10 -29.31
C VAL A 159 15.47 -29.90 -28.38
N ILE A 160 14.32 -29.55 -27.81
CA ILE A 160 14.17 -28.38 -26.91
C ILE A 160 14.72 -28.68 -25.50
N ASN A 161 14.55 -29.91 -25.01
CA ASN A 161 15.27 -30.40 -23.83
C ASN A 161 16.79 -30.39 -24.01
N ARG A 162 17.30 -30.47 -25.24
CA ARG A 162 18.73 -30.28 -25.55
C ARG A 162 19.11 -28.81 -25.69
N LEU A 163 18.22 -27.92 -26.14
CA LEU A 163 18.49 -26.48 -26.21
C LEU A 163 18.58 -25.86 -24.80
N VAL A 164 17.58 -26.07 -23.94
CA VAL A 164 17.57 -25.52 -22.57
C VAL A 164 18.74 -26.08 -21.73
N ASN A 165 19.16 -27.33 -21.99
CA ASN A 165 20.32 -27.94 -21.33
C ASN A 165 21.68 -27.69 -22.03
N LYS A 166 21.74 -27.09 -23.24
CA LYS A 166 23.01 -26.77 -23.94
C LYS A 166 23.43 -25.30 -23.85
N PHE A 167 22.50 -24.39 -23.60
CA PHE A 167 22.84 -22.97 -23.53
C PHE A 167 23.15 -22.56 -22.10
N SER A 168 24.41 -22.19 -21.85
CA SER A 168 24.84 -21.61 -20.57
C SER A 168 24.07 -20.30 -20.30
N GLU A 169 23.81 -19.98 -19.03
CA GLU A 169 23.14 -18.74 -18.57
C GLU A 169 23.59 -17.46 -19.31
N PRO A 170 24.90 -17.24 -19.60
CA PRO A 170 25.35 -16.07 -20.36
C PRO A 170 24.78 -15.95 -21.79
N VAL A 171 24.45 -17.07 -22.43
CA VAL A 171 23.86 -17.09 -23.78
C VAL A 171 22.38 -16.74 -23.73
N ILE A 172 21.65 -17.28 -22.74
CA ILE A 172 20.24 -16.94 -22.49
C ILE A 172 20.14 -15.45 -22.18
N ARG A 173 21.00 -14.93 -21.29
CA ARG A 173 21.08 -13.50 -20.97
C ARG A 173 21.27 -12.62 -22.22
N LYS A 174 22.22 -12.96 -23.10
CA LYS A 174 22.44 -12.22 -24.35
C LYS A 174 21.24 -12.28 -25.30
N ALA A 175 20.58 -13.43 -25.40
CA ALA A 175 19.39 -13.60 -26.23
C ALA A 175 18.21 -12.78 -25.69
N MET A 176 17.99 -12.80 -24.37
CA MET A 176 16.98 -11.98 -23.70
C MET A 176 17.23 -10.49 -23.88
N TYR A 177 18.48 -10.03 -23.76
CA TYR A 177 18.83 -8.62 -24.02
C TYR A 177 18.47 -8.17 -25.44
N GLN A 178 18.68 -9.02 -26.45
CA GLN A 178 18.27 -8.71 -27.82
C GLN A 178 16.74 -8.75 -28.00
N ALA A 179 16.06 -9.75 -27.45
CA ALA A 179 14.60 -9.82 -27.49
C ALA A 179 13.96 -8.57 -26.85
N MET A 180 14.48 -8.12 -25.72
CA MET A 180 14.01 -6.92 -25.03
C MET A 180 14.28 -5.64 -25.80
N LYS A 181 15.44 -5.52 -26.45
CA LYS A 181 15.72 -4.37 -27.32
C LYS A 181 14.70 -4.28 -28.46
N ILE A 182 14.28 -5.42 -29.00
CA ILE A 182 13.26 -5.50 -30.03
C ILE A 182 11.87 -5.18 -29.45
N MET A 183 11.52 -5.70 -28.27
CA MET A 183 10.24 -5.39 -27.61
C MET A 183 10.13 -3.91 -27.18
N GLY A 184 11.22 -3.30 -26.72
CA GLY A 184 11.26 -1.89 -26.34
C GLY A 184 10.87 -0.95 -27.48
N HIS A 185 11.13 -1.34 -28.74
CA HIS A 185 10.70 -0.58 -29.92
C HIS A 185 9.18 -0.60 -30.18
N GLN A 186 8.45 -1.55 -29.59
CA GLN A 186 7.00 -1.69 -29.78
C GLN A 186 6.18 -0.98 -28.70
N PHE A 187 6.70 -0.92 -27.46
CA PHE A 187 6.01 -0.27 -26.35
C PHE A 187 6.36 1.21 -26.18
N VAL A 188 7.51 1.64 -26.72
CA VAL A 188 7.95 3.04 -26.70
C VAL A 188 8.09 3.53 -28.11
N LEU A 189 7.43 4.66 -28.41
CA LEU A 189 7.49 5.25 -29.73
C LEU A 189 8.92 5.74 -30.04
N GLY A 190 9.62 6.29 -29.06
CA GLY A 190 11.03 6.68 -29.18
C GLY A 190 11.72 6.88 -27.83
N ARG A 191 13.06 6.75 -27.81
CA ARG A 191 13.85 6.93 -26.57
C ARG A 191 13.87 8.35 -26.05
N ASN A 192 13.55 9.29 -26.93
CA ASN A 192 13.36 10.70 -26.66
C ASN A 192 12.28 11.25 -27.60
N ILE A 193 11.81 12.45 -27.31
CA ILE A 193 10.71 13.06 -28.05
C ILE A 193 11.01 13.27 -29.54
N GLY A 194 12.26 13.56 -29.91
CA GLY A 194 12.66 13.71 -31.32
C GLY A 194 12.53 12.42 -32.12
N GLU A 195 12.97 11.29 -31.55
CA GLU A 195 12.79 9.96 -32.15
C GLU A 195 11.30 9.60 -32.26
N ALA A 196 10.52 9.92 -31.22
CA ALA A 196 9.09 9.67 -31.18
C ALA A 196 8.33 10.46 -32.27
N LEU A 197 8.62 11.75 -32.43
CA LEU A 197 8.03 12.61 -33.46
C LEU A 197 8.35 12.12 -34.88
N LYS A 198 9.58 11.65 -35.11
CA LYS A 198 10.01 11.11 -36.41
C LYS A 198 9.26 9.82 -36.75
N ARG A 199 9.18 8.87 -35.82
CA ARG A 199 8.47 7.59 -36.01
C ARG A 199 6.96 7.76 -36.10
N GLY A 200 6.40 8.72 -35.37
CA GLY A 200 4.98 9.02 -35.37
C GLY A 200 4.43 9.49 -36.72
N ARG A 201 5.28 9.97 -37.64
CA ARG A 201 4.86 10.42 -38.99
C ARG A 201 4.04 9.36 -39.73
N LYS A 202 4.44 8.08 -39.66
CA LYS A 202 3.74 6.98 -40.34
C LYS A 202 2.25 6.90 -39.98
N TYR A 203 1.90 7.06 -38.70
CA TYR A 203 0.49 7.04 -38.27
C TYR A 203 -0.20 8.38 -38.48
N ARG A 204 0.53 9.50 -38.44
CA ARG A 204 -0.04 10.80 -38.81
C ARG A 204 -0.53 10.83 -40.25
N ASP A 205 0.23 10.20 -41.15
CA ASP A 205 -0.17 10.07 -42.56
C ASP A 205 -1.46 9.23 -42.74
N LEU A 206 -1.79 8.37 -41.76
CA LEU A 206 -3.05 7.62 -41.71
C LEU A 206 -4.22 8.40 -41.07
N GLY A 207 -3.97 9.61 -40.55
CA GLY A 207 -4.99 10.45 -39.90
C GLY A 207 -4.98 10.42 -38.37
N TYR A 208 -4.04 9.73 -37.73
CA TYR A 208 -3.89 9.75 -36.27
C TYR A 208 -3.25 11.05 -35.76
N THR A 209 -3.51 11.35 -34.50
CA THR A 209 -2.73 12.32 -33.70
C THR A 209 -2.09 11.65 -32.48
N TYR A 210 -1.38 12.41 -31.64
CA TYR A 210 -0.60 11.89 -30.53
C TYR A 210 -0.86 12.62 -29.20
N SER A 211 -0.75 11.87 -28.09
CA SER A 211 -0.49 12.40 -26.76
C SER A 211 0.81 11.76 -26.28
N PHE A 212 1.86 12.54 -26.00
CA PHE A 212 3.14 11.97 -25.59
C PHE A 212 3.21 11.85 -24.06
N ASP A 213 3.53 10.65 -23.58
CA ASP A 213 3.73 10.31 -22.18
C ASP A 213 5.23 10.13 -21.91
N MET A 214 5.80 11.03 -21.12
CA MET A 214 7.26 11.05 -20.88
C MET A 214 7.73 10.02 -19.85
N LEU A 215 6.87 9.06 -19.47
CA LEU A 215 7.14 7.94 -18.55
C LEU A 215 7.57 8.34 -17.12
N GLY A 216 7.66 9.64 -16.81
CA GLY A 216 7.96 10.11 -15.48
C GLY A 216 6.78 9.94 -14.53
N GLU A 217 7.01 9.30 -13.39
CA GLU A 217 6.05 9.14 -12.29
C GLU A 217 6.79 9.05 -10.96
N ALA A 218 6.08 9.33 -9.87
CA ALA A 218 6.52 9.02 -8.51
C ALA A 218 7.92 9.57 -8.14
N ALA A 219 8.13 10.87 -8.33
CA ALA A 219 9.33 11.54 -7.83
C ALA A 219 9.46 11.30 -6.32
N LEU A 220 10.66 10.98 -5.85
CA LEU A 220 10.96 10.82 -4.42
C LEU A 220 11.81 11.97 -3.88
N THR A 221 12.49 12.67 -4.77
CA THR A 221 13.39 13.76 -4.45
C THR A 221 13.04 15.00 -5.27
N SER A 222 13.36 16.19 -4.76
CA SER A 222 13.29 17.41 -5.56
C SER A 222 14.08 17.32 -6.87
N ARG A 223 15.22 16.61 -6.87
CA ARG A 223 16.03 16.37 -8.07
C ARG A 223 15.27 15.55 -9.13
N ASP A 224 14.52 14.52 -8.71
CA ASP A 224 13.68 13.74 -9.63
C ASP A 224 12.59 14.63 -10.23
N ALA A 225 11.92 15.43 -9.39
CA ALA A 225 10.89 16.36 -9.83
C ALA A 225 11.43 17.38 -10.85
N ASP A 226 12.60 17.95 -10.61
CA ASP A 226 13.26 18.88 -11.52
C ASP A 226 13.68 18.21 -12.83
N LYS A 227 14.16 16.96 -12.77
CA LYS A 227 14.46 16.17 -13.98
C LYS A 227 13.19 15.97 -14.82
N TYR A 228 12.11 15.49 -14.23
CA TYR A 228 10.85 15.25 -14.94
C TYR A 228 10.25 16.55 -15.47
N PHE A 229 10.28 17.64 -14.71
CA PHE A 229 9.88 18.96 -15.17
C PHE A 229 10.64 19.38 -16.44
N ASN A 230 11.97 19.21 -16.47
CA ASN A 230 12.78 19.53 -17.63
C ASN A 230 12.48 18.60 -18.83
N ASP A 231 12.21 17.32 -18.58
CA ASP A 231 11.81 16.37 -19.62
C ASP A 231 10.47 16.79 -20.26
N TYR A 232 9.49 17.19 -19.46
CA TYR A 232 8.22 17.73 -19.95
C TYR A 232 8.40 19.04 -20.72
N LEU A 233 9.20 19.97 -20.21
CA LEU A 233 9.47 21.25 -20.86
C LEU A 233 10.12 21.02 -22.25
N SER A 234 11.13 20.15 -22.32
CA SER A 234 11.78 19.78 -23.57
C SER A 234 10.83 19.09 -24.54
N ALA A 235 9.89 18.29 -24.04
CA ALA A 235 8.88 17.63 -24.85
C ALA A 235 7.90 18.65 -25.45
N ILE A 236 7.39 19.59 -24.64
CA ILE A 236 6.51 20.69 -25.08
C ILE A 236 7.21 21.51 -26.18
N GLU A 237 8.47 21.88 -25.98
CA GLU A 237 9.23 22.62 -27.01
C GLU A 237 9.39 21.87 -28.32
N SER A 238 9.70 20.57 -28.22
CA SER A 238 9.93 19.74 -29.41
C SER A 238 8.64 19.51 -30.20
N VAL A 239 7.53 19.26 -29.49
CA VAL A 239 6.21 19.09 -30.10
C VAL A 239 5.73 20.38 -30.74
N GLY A 240 5.91 21.52 -30.07
CA GLY A 240 5.51 22.83 -30.59
C GLY A 240 6.28 23.29 -31.84
N ARG A 241 7.53 22.85 -31.99
CA ARG A 241 8.37 23.14 -33.17
C ARG A 241 8.14 22.20 -34.35
N ASP A 242 7.55 21.01 -34.15
CA ASP A 242 7.33 20.07 -35.25
C ASP A 242 6.22 20.59 -36.18
N ASN A 243 6.46 20.50 -37.48
CA ASN A 243 5.51 21.00 -38.47
C ASN A 243 4.37 19.99 -38.65
N TYR A 244 3.32 20.16 -37.86
CA TYR A 244 2.03 19.51 -38.13
C TYR A 244 1.37 20.31 -39.25
N GLY A 245 1.39 19.76 -40.48
CA GLY A 245 0.68 20.35 -41.61
C GLY A 245 -0.78 20.63 -41.26
N SER A 246 -1.42 21.57 -41.96
CA SER A 246 -2.80 22.05 -41.73
C SER A 246 -3.90 21.01 -42.02
N GLY A 247 -3.61 19.73 -41.82
CA GLY A 247 -4.49 18.59 -42.10
C GLY A 247 -5.54 18.35 -41.02
N LYS A 248 -6.53 17.53 -41.39
CA LYS A 248 -7.79 17.25 -40.68
C LYS A 248 -7.69 16.75 -39.21
N ALA A 249 -6.50 16.40 -38.71
CA ALA A 249 -6.31 15.80 -37.37
C ALA A 249 -5.97 16.86 -36.30
N PRO A 250 -6.46 16.71 -35.05
CA PRO A 250 -6.17 17.69 -33.99
C PRO A 250 -4.69 17.73 -33.62
N ARG A 251 -4.22 18.87 -33.08
CA ARG A 251 -2.84 19.04 -32.64
C ARG A 251 -2.47 18.02 -31.56
N PRO A 252 -1.18 17.61 -31.48
CA PRO A 252 -0.71 16.69 -30.44
C PRO A 252 -0.79 17.33 -29.05
N THR A 253 -0.82 16.49 -28.01
CA THR A 253 -0.77 16.91 -26.61
C THR A 253 0.40 16.26 -25.87
N ILE A 254 0.74 16.78 -24.69
CA ILE A 254 1.62 16.15 -23.71
C ILE A 254 0.75 15.65 -22.55
N SER A 255 0.97 14.41 -22.13
CA SER A 255 0.41 13.87 -20.89
C SER A 255 1.44 14.01 -19.77
N ILE A 256 1.02 14.59 -18.65
CA ILE A 256 1.86 14.79 -17.46
C ILE A 256 1.26 14.04 -16.26
N LYS A 257 2.11 13.55 -15.36
CA LYS A 257 1.71 13.00 -14.05
C LYS A 257 2.13 13.95 -12.94
N LEU A 258 1.22 14.24 -12.01
CA LEU A 258 1.46 15.17 -10.92
C LEU A 258 2.50 14.62 -9.94
N SER A 259 2.46 13.31 -9.66
CA SER A 259 3.48 12.63 -8.84
C SER A 259 4.91 12.75 -9.39
N ALA A 260 5.09 13.01 -10.68
CA ALA A 260 6.40 13.23 -11.28
C ALA A 260 6.95 14.64 -11.01
N LEU A 261 6.10 15.60 -10.67
CA LEU A 261 6.44 17.01 -10.57
C LEU A 261 6.58 17.50 -9.12
N HIS A 262 6.29 16.64 -8.15
CA HIS A 262 6.48 16.94 -6.74
C HIS A 262 6.77 15.66 -5.95
N PRO A 263 7.83 15.65 -5.10
CA PRO A 263 8.21 14.46 -4.36
C PRO A 263 7.21 14.07 -3.27
N ARG A 264 6.35 15.02 -2.86
CA ARG A 264 5.35 14.86 -1.81
C ARG A 264 3.95 15.20 -2.31
N TYR A 265 3.53 14.56 -3.40
CA TYR A 265 2.18 14.73 -3.96
C TYR A 265 1.18 13.85 -3.20
N GLU A 266 0.68 14.36 -2.06
CA GLU A 266 -0.24 13.67 -1.15
C GLU A 266 -0.99 14.69 -0.27
N VAL A 267 -2.10 14.30 0.37
CA VAL A 267 -3.01 15.25 1.04
C VAL A 267 -2.37 15.87 2.27
N GLY A 268 -1.58 15.10 3.03
CA GLY A 268 -0.82 15.64 4.16
C GLY A 268 0.09 16.81 3.77
N GLN A 269 0.52 16.90 2.51
CA GLN A 269 1.38 17.98 2.00
C GLN A 269 0.62 18.95 1.07
N LYS A 270 -0.70 19.06 1.24
CA LYS A 270 -1.58 19.91 0.41
C LYS A 270 -1.07 21.34 0.25
N ALA A 271 -0.56 21.98 1.32
CA ALA A 271 -0.03 23.34 1.24
C ALA A 271 1.16 23.45 0.27
N ARG A 272 2.09 22.49 0.30
CA ARG A 272 3.23 22.41 -0.63
C ARG A 272 2.77 22.11 -2.04
N VAL A 273 1.78 21.24 -2.20
CA VAL A 273 1.20 20.92 -3.53
C VAL A 273 0.55 22.15 -4.17
N LEU A 274 -0.25 22.91 -3.42
CA LEU A 274 -0.93 24.10 -3.95
C LEU A 274 0.00 25.30 -4.15
N THR A 275 1.26 25.22 -3.72
CA THR A 275 2.29 26.25 -3.93
C THR A 275 3.38 25.74 -4.89
N GLU A 276 4.24 24.83 -4.45
CA GLU A 276 5.39 24.30 -5.19
C GLU A 276 4.97 23.55 -6.47
N LEU A 277 4.04 22.59 -6.37
CA LEU A 277 3.60 21.82 -7.55
C LEU A 277 2.77 22.69 -8.51
N ARG A 278 1.89 23.53 -7.96
CA ARG A 278 1.13 24.50 -8.75
C ARG A 278 2.05 25.36 -9.61
N ASP A 279 3.09 25.95 -9.03
CA ASP A 279 3.99 26.85 -9.75
C ASP A 279 4.80 26.11 -10.84
N ARG A 280 5.18 24.85 -10.60
CA ARG A 280 5.81 24.01 -11.64
C ARG A 280 4.86 23.73 -12.80
N VAL A 281 3.60 23.33 -12.52
CA VAL A 281 2.64 23.03 -13.58
C VAL A 281 2.25 24.30 -14.35
N LEU A 282 2.13 25.43 -13.68
CA LEU A 282 1.84 26.72 -14.31
C LEU A 282 2.89 27.10 -15.36
N GLN A 283 4.18 26.90 -15.06
CA GLN A 283 5.27 27.14 -16.04
C GLN A 283 5.14 26.23 -17.28
N LEU A 284 4.73 24.97 -17.10
CA LEU A 284 4.47 24.07 -18.23
C LEU A 284 3.29 24.56 -19.06
N ILE A 285 2.21 25.02 -18.42
CA ILE A 285 1.02 25.58 -19.07
C ILE A 285 1.38 26.83 -19.89
N GLU A 286 2.10 27.79 -19.31
CA GLU A 286 2.50 29.02 -20.01
C GLU A 286 3.31 28.70 -21.27
N LYS A 287 4.28 27.78 -21.14
CA LYS A 287 5.10 27.35 -22.27
C LYS A 287 4.28 26.64 -23.34
N ALA A 288 3.38 25.75 -22.91
CA ALA A 288 2.54 24.96 -23.78
C ALA A 288 1.52 25.82 -24.53
N ARG A 289 0.95 26.84 -23.87
CA ARG A 289 0.08 27.84 -24.50
C ARG A 289 0.82 28.66 -25.53
N ALA A 290 2.03 29.13 -25.22
CA ALA A 290 2.86 29.91 -26.15
C ALA A 290 3.22 29.13 -27.43
N LEU A 291 3.26 27.79 -27.36
CA LEU A 291 3.60 26.91 -28.48
C LEU A 291 2.39 26.15 -29.06
N ASP A 292 1.17 26.44 -28.57
CA ASP A 292 -0.08 25.76 -28.93
C ASP A 292 0.00 24.22 -28.85
N VAL A 293 0.47 23.72 -27.70
CA VAL A 293 0.56 22.29 -27.37
C VAL A 293 -0.37 21.99 -26.21
N GLY A 294 -1.40 21.16 -26.38
CA GLY A 294 -2.29 20.85 -25.26
C GLY A 294 -1.61 20.02 -24.16
N ILE A 295 -2.07 20.19 -22.92
CA ILE A 295 -1.61 19.42 -21.75
C ILE A 295 -2.79 18.59 -21.24
N THR A 296 -2.54 17.32 -20.92
CA THR A 296 -3.49 16.44 -20.23
C THR A 296 -2.86 15.94 -18.93
N VAL A 297 -3.49 16.26 -17.80
CA VAL A 297 -3.08 15.74 -16.48
C VAL A 297 -3.62 14.31 -16.34
N ASP A 298 -2.72 13.34 -16.22
CA ASP A 298 -3.08 11.94 -16.00
C ASP A 298 -3.62 11.71 -14.58
N ALA A 299 -4.57 10.77 -14.45
CA ALA A 299 -5.16 10.38 -13.18
C ALA A 299 -4.37 9.21 -12.55
N GLU A 300 -4.13 9.31 -11.25
CA GLU A 300 -3.31 8.38 -10.47
C GLU A 300 -4.18 7.60 -9.46
N GLU A 301 -3.70 7.37 -8.23
CA GLU A 301 -4.44 6.68 -7.16
C GLU A 301 -5.66 7.48 -6.65
N ALA A 302 -6.62 6.78 -6.04
CA ALA A 302 -7.92 7.34 -5.64
C ALA A 302 -7.84 8.36 -4.48
N ASP A 303 -6.85 8.24 -3.61
CA ASP A 303 -6.58 9.18 -2.51
C ASP A 303 -6.17 10.58 -3.03
N ARG A 304 -5.49 10.63 -4.17
CA ARG A 304 -5.04 11.86 -4.84
C ARG A 304 -6.13 12.58 -5.62
N LEU A 305 -7.30 11.97 -5.83
CA LEU A 305 -8.33 12.53 -6.72
C LEU A 305 -8.77 13.93 -6.25
N GLU A 306 -9.15 14.09 -4.98
CA GLU A 306 -9.65 15.38 -4.46
C GLU A 306 -8.58 16.47 -4.54
N LEU A 307 -7.36 16.16 -4.09
CA LEU A 307 -6.22 17.07 -4.21
C LEU A 307 -5.89 17.45 -5.66
N SER A 308 -6.00 16.50 -6.60
CA SER A 308 -5.80 16.76 -8.03
C SER A 308 -6.82 17.75 -8.60
N LEU A 309 -8.08 17.66 -8.15
CA LEU A 309 -9.16 18.51 -8.65
C LEU A 309 -9.05 19.92 -8.08
N GLU A 310 -8.68 20.08 -6.81
CA GLU A 310 -8.39 21.38 -6.22
C GLU A 310 -7.23 22.08 -6.93
N LEU A 311 -6.13 21.34 -7.18
CA LEU A 311 -5.01 21.86 -7.96
C LEU A 311 -5.42 22.21 -9.39
N PHE A 312 -6.20 21.35 -10.04
CA PHE A 312 -6.70 21.58 -11.38
C PHE A 312 -7.57 22.83 -11.47
N GLU A 313 -8.50 23.04 -10.53
CA GLU A 313 -9.32 24.25 -10.46
C GLU A 313 -8.45 25.51 -10.28
N ALA A 314 -7.48 25.47 -9.37
CA ALA A 314 -6.57 26.58 -9.12
C ALA A 314 -5.72 26.94 -10.35
N LEU A 315 -5.33 25.96 -11.15
CA LEU A 315 -4.59 26.15 -12.41
C LEU A 315 -5.52 26.58 -13.56
N TYR A 316 -6.70 25.98 -13.67
CA TYR A 316 -7.65 26.25 -14.74
C TYR A 316 -8.17 27.69 -14.69
N ARG A 317 -8.42 28.19 -13.48
CA ARG A 317 -8.86 29.57 -13.21
C ARG A 317 -7.75 30.61 -13.35
N ASP A 318 -6.48 30.20 -13.42
CA ASP A 318 -5.35 31.11 -13.59
C ASP A 318 -5.41 31.82 -14.96
N PRO A 319 -5.06 33.12 -15.06
CA PRO A 319 -5.00 33.83 -16.34
C PRO A 319 -4.21 33.12 -17.44
N ALA A 320 -3.19 32.33 -17.07
CA ALA A 320 -2.42 31.52 -18.00
C ALA A 320 -3.24 30.43 -18.73
N CYS A 321 -4.34 29.96 -18.13
CA CYS A 321 -5.25 28.95 -18.72
C CYS A 321 -6.49 29.55 -19.39
N GLN A 322 -7.00 30.68 -18.89
CA GLN A 322 -8.27 31.24 -19.35
C GLN A 322 -8.31 31.45 -20.88
N GLY A 323 -9.35 30.90 -21.50
CA GLY A 323 -9.62 30.98 -22.93
C GLY A 323 -8.72 30.10 -23.80
N TRP A 324 -7.86 29.25 -23.21
CA TRP A 324 -6.93 28.40 -23.96
C TRP A 324 -7.60 27.13 -24.51
N GLY A 325 -8.49 26.50 -23.75
CA GLY A 325 -9.29 25.35 -24.20
C GLY A 325 -8.52 24.05 -24.47
N ASN A 326 -7.24 23.98 -24.06
CA ASN A 326 -6.30 22.89 -24.32
C ASN A 326 -5.61 22.35 -23.04
N PHE A 327 -6.02 22.82 -21.86
CA PHE A 327 -5.65 22.25 -20.57
C PHE A 327 -6.73 21.27 -20.10
N GLY A 328 -6.38 20.00 -20.01
CA GLY A 328 -7.32 18.92 -19.73
C GLY A 328 -6.82 17.95 -18.67
N LEU A 329 -7.65 16.98 -18.34
CA LEU A 329 -7.36 15.94 -17.36
C LEU A 329 -8.01 14.59 -17.70
N VAL A 330 -7.56 13.54 -17.02
CA VAL A 330 -8.11 12.19 -17.11
C VAL A 330 -9.11 11.95 -16.00
N VAL A 331 -10.21 11.24 -16.29
CA VAL A 331 -11.17 10.73 -15.30
C VAL A 331 -11.30 9.22 -15.45
N GLN A 332 -11.25 8.50 -14.33
CA GLN A 332 -11.25 7.04 -14.28
C GLN A 332 -12.65 6.50 -13.98
N ALA A 333 -13.30 5.88 -14.97
CA ALA A 333 -14.65 5.35 -14.87
C ALA A 333 -14.82 4.17 -13.89
N TYR A 334 -13.74 3.51 -13.49
CA TYR A 334 -13.77 2.48 -12.45
C TYR A 334 -14.04 3.04 -11.05
N SER A 335 -13.95 4.36 -10.88
CA SER A 335 -14.13 5.07 -9.61
C SER A 335 -15.60 5.40 -9.46
N LYS A 336 -16.14 5.19 -8.26
CA LYS A 336 -17.53 5.53 -7.94
C LYS A 336 -17.80 7.04 -8.04
N ARG A 337 -16.74 7.87 -7.97
CA ARG A 337 -16.80 9.34 -8.07
C ARG A 337 -16.76 9.86 -9.51
N ALA A 338 -16.57 9.01 -10.53
CA ALA A 338 -16.33 9.44 -11.91
C ALA A 338 -17.40 10.38 -12.47
N LEU A 339 -18.67 9.98 -12.44
CA LEU A 339 -19.77 10.79 -12.98
C LEU A 339 -19.94 12.15 -12.26
N PRO A 340 -19.95 12.23 -10.92
CA PRO A 340 -19.92 13.49 -10.17
C PRO A 340 -18.76 14.41 -10.56
N VAL A 341 -17.55 13.86 -10.72
CA VAL A 341 -16.37 14.63 -11.14
C VAL A 341 -16.58 15.21 -12.54
N LEU A 342 -17.14 14.44 -13.48
CA LEU A 342 -17.46 14.95 -14.81
C LEU A 342 -18.50 16.08 -14.76
N ALA A 343 -19.50 15.98 -13.89
CA ALA A 343 -20.51 17.02 -13.72
C ALA A 343 -19.90 18.30 -13.12
N TRP A 344 -19.00 18.16 -12.15
CA TRP A 344 -18.24 19.26 -11.56
C TRP A 344 -17.35 19.96 -12.61
N LEU A 345 -16.63 19.20 -13.43
CA LEU A 345 -15.83 19.74 -14.54
C LEU A 345 -16.69 20.50 -15.56
N ALA A 346 -17.88 19.99 -15.88
CA ALA A 346 -18.80 20.66 -16.79
C ALA A 346 -19.29 21.99 -16.20
N ALA A 347 -19.60 22.03 -14.90
CA ALA A 347 -19.95 23.27 -14.21
C ALA A 347 -18.78 24.26 -14.20
N LEU A 348 -17.56 23.81 -13.90
CA LEU A 348 -16.35 24.63 -13.87
C LEU A 348 -16.05 25.27 -15.22
N ALA A 349 -16.10 24.49 -16.30
CA ALA A 349 -15.96 24.97 -17.67
C ALA A 349 -17.06 25.98 -18.03
N GLY A 350 -18.31 25.69 -17.64
CA GLY A 350 -19.45 26.58 -17.85
C GLY A 350 -19.31 27.93 -17.16
N GLU A 351 -18.75 27.95 -15.94
CA GLU A 351 -18.49 29.17 -15.18
C GLU A 351 -17.37 30.01 -15.80
N GLN A 352 -16.28 29.37 -16.25
CA GLN A 352 -15.14 30.07 -16.85
C GLN A 352 -15.40 30.54 -18.29
N GLY A 353 -16.28 29.84 -19.03
CA GLY A 353 -16.66 30.19 -20.40
C GLY A 353 -15.75 29.61 -21.48
N ASP A 354 -14.86 28.69 -21.14
CA ASP A 354 -14.01 27.92 -22.04
C ASP A 354 -14.22 26.40 -21.84
N ARG A 355 -13.46 25.59 -22.58
CA ARG A 355 -13.71 24.14 -22.72
C ARG A 355 -12.59 23.32 -22.10
N ILE A 356 -12.94 22.27 -21.36
CA ILE A 356 -11.98 21.31 -20.78
C ILE A 356 -11.90 20.05 -21.67
N PRO A 357 -10.74 19.70 -22.24
CA PRO A 357 -10.51 18.36 -22.78
C PRO A 357 -10.49 17.33 -21.65
N VAL A 358 -11.35 16.31 -21.73
CA VAL A 358 -11.44 15.26 -20.69
C VAL A 358 -11.21 13.90 -21.32
N ARG A 359 -10.17 13.20 -20.85
CA ARG A 359 -9.93 11.81 -21.23
C ARG A 359 -10.66 10.89 -20.27
N LEU A 360 -11.65 10.16 -20.78
CA LEU A 360 -12.32 9.11 -20.02
C LEU A 360 -11.57 7.79 -20.23
N VAL A 361 -11.03 7.23 -19.14
CA VAL A 361 -10.40 5.90 -19.10
C VAL A 361 -11.21 4.99 -18.20
N LYS A 362 -10.91 3.69 -18.16
CA LYS A 362 -11.43 2.80 -17.11
C LYS A 362 -10.70 3.05 -15.79
N GLY A 363 -9.41 2.72 -15.73
CA GLY A 363 -8.55 2.89 -14.56
C GLY A 363 -7.36 1.92 -14.61
N ALA A 364 -6.29 2.22 -13.87
CA ALA A 364 -5.00 1.53 -13.98
C ALA A 364 -4.45 1.00 -12.63
N TYR A 365 -5.13 1.27 -11.52
CA TYR A 365 -4.63 0.99 -10.16
C TYR A 365 -5.54 0.05 -9.34
N TRP A 366 -6.43 -0.70 -10.01
CA TRP A 366 -7.56 -1.38 -9.36
C TRP A 366 -7.15 -2.32 -8.21
N ASP A 367 -6.11 -3.14 -8.41
CA ASP A 367 -5.62 -4.09 -7.42
C ASP A 367 -4.98 -3.39 -6.21
N ALA A 368 -4.22 -2.32 -6.45
CA ALA A 368 -3.67 -1.46 -5.40
C ALA A 368 -4.78 -0.82 -4.56
N GLU A 369 -5.85 -0.31 -5.18
CA GLU A 369 -6.99 0.29 -4.47
C GLU A 369 -7.68 -0.72 -3.55
N ILE A 370 -7.91 -1.96 -4.02
CA ILE A 370 -8.50 -3.02 -3.18
C ILE A 370 -7.56 -3.34 -2.01
N LYS A 371 -6.27 -3.54 -2.28
CA LYS A 371 -5.28 -3.89 -1.27
C LYS A 371 -5.15 -2.81 -0.19
N LEU A 372 -5.01 -1.55 -0.58
CA LEU A 372 -4.83 -0.43 0.36
C LEU A 372 -6.07 -0.29 1.27
N CYS A 373 -7.27 -0.32 0.71
CA CYS A 373 -8.50 -0.25 1.53
C CYS A 373 -8.61 -1.40 2.52
N GLN A 374 -8.21 -2.61 2.12
CA GLN A 374 -8.17 -3.80 2.99
C GLN A 374 -7.14 -3.66 4.12
N GLN A 375 -5.92 -3.22 3.79
CA GLN A 375 -4.84 -3.04 4.77
C GLN A 375 -5.16 -1.96 5.79
N HIS A 376 -5.68 -0.82 5.34
CA HIS A 376 -6.04 0.30 6.19
C HIS A 376 -7.37 0.11 6.92
N GLY A 377 -8.17 -0.92 6.62
CA GLY A 377 -9.44 -1.15 7.31
C GLY A 377 -10.49 -0.08 7.01
N PHE A 378 -10.48 0.50 5.80
CA PHE A 378 -11.47 1.49 5.40
C PHE A 378 -12.86 0.88 5.22
N ARG A 379 -13.91 1.70 5.19
CA ARG A 379 -15.30 1.21 5.15
C ARG A 379 -15.69 0.50 3.84
N GLY A 380 -15.00 0.79 2.75
CA GLY A 380 -15.28 0.18 1.44
C GLY A 380 -14.31 0.63 0.37
N TYR A 381 -14.60 0.26 -0.88
CA TYR A 381 -13.71 0.50 -2.01
C TYR A 381 -14.09 1.75 -2.81
N PRO A 382 -13.12 2.56 -3.27
CA PRO A 382 -13.35 3.69 -4.19
C PRO A 382 -13.67 3.24 -5.61
N VAL A 383 -13.38 1.98 -5.92
CA VAL A 383 -13.53 1.37 -7.24
C VAL A 383 -14.61 0.29 -7.24
N TYR A 384 -15.16 -0.01 -8.42
CA TYR A 384 -16.08 -1.15 -8.60
C TYR A 384 -15.35 -2.49 -8.47
N THR A 385 -16.01 -3.49 -7.89
CA THR A 385 -15.43 -4.81 -7.65
C THR A 385 -15.71 -5.82 -8.77
N ARG A 386 -16.55 -5.44 -9.74
CA ARG A 386 -16.78 -6.18 -11.00
C ARG A 386 -16.29 -5.39 -12.22
N LYS A 387 -15.80 -6.12 -13.23
CA LYS A 387 -15.40 -5.53 -14.51
C LYS A 387 -16.59 -4.96 -15.27
N GLU A 388 -17.71 -5.69 -15.33
CA GLU A 388 -18.97 -5.25 -15.96
C GLU A 388 -19.58 -4.00 -15.29
N ALA A 389 -19.34 -3.80 -13.99
CA ALA A 389 -19.71 -2.58 -13.29
C ALA A 389 -18.87 -1.37 -13.73
N THR A 390 -17.55 -1.54 -13.90
CA THR A 390 -16.69 -0.51 -14.49
C THR A 390 -17.09 -0.17 -15.93
N ASP A 391 -17.41 -1.18 -16.75
CA ASP A 391 -17.88 -0.94 -18.12
C ASP A 391 -19.23 -0.20 -18.14
N THR A 392 -20.14 -0.54 -17.23
CA THR A 392 -21.42 0.14 -17.04
C THR A 392 -21.21 1.61 -16.66
N SER A 393 -20.34 1.88 -15.68
CA SER A 393 -19.98 3.24 -15.27
C SER A 393 -19.35 4.04 -16.43
N TYR A 394 -18.48 3.42 -17.23
CA TYR A 394 -17.89 4.05 -18.41
C TYR A 394 -18.95 4.48 -19.41
N LEU A 395 -19.95 3.63 -19.70
CA LEU A 395 -21.04 3.97 -20.61
C LEU A 395 -21.96 5.07 -20.05
N ALA A 396 -22.26 5.04 -18.75
CA ALA A 396 -23.01 6.12 -18.10
C ALA A 396 -22.28 7.47 -18.20
N CYS A 397 -20.98 7.48 -17.91
CA CYS A 397 -20.11 8.65 -18.05
C CYS A 397 -20.04 9.13 -19.51
N ALA A 398 -19.93 8.21 -20.46
CA ALA A 398 -19.90 8.56 -21.88
C ALA A 398 -21.21 9.17 -22.36
N ARG A 399 -22.36 8.65 -21.91
CA ARG A 399 -23.67 9.24 -22.23
C ARG A 399 -23.80 10.65 -21.68
N PHE A 400 -23.34 10.90 -20.46
CA PHE A 400 -23.29 12.26 -19.90
C PHE A 400 -22.40 13.18 -20.73
N LEU A 401 -21.18 12.75 -21.08
CA LEU A 401 -20.23 13.53 -21.88
C LEU A 401 -20.71 13.86 -23.30
N LEU A 402 -21.56 13.00 -23.89
CA LEU A 402 -22.17 13.19 -25.21
C LEU A 402 -23.49 13.97 -25.17
N SER A 403 -23.98 14.32 -23.98
CA SER A 403 -25.28 14.99 -23.82
C SER A 403 -25.23 16.47 -24.21
N GLN A 404 -26.39 17.03 -24.62
CA GLN A 404 -26.49 18.44 -25.00
C GLN A 404 -26.04 19.42 -23.90
N PRO A 405 -26.36 19.23 -22.60
CA PRO A 405 -25.92 20.15 -21.55
C PRO A 405 -24.40 20.29 -21.39
N VAL A 406 -23.62 19.30 -21.83
CA VAL A 406 -22.16 19.26 -21.72
C VAL A 406 -21.48 19.80 -22.99
N ARG A 407 -22.20 19.87 -24.11
CA ARG A 407 -21.67 20.30 -25.40
C ARG A 407 -21.07 21.70 -25.31
N GLY A 408 -19.81 21.83 -25.77
CA GLY A 408 -19.07 23.08 -25.74
C GLY A 408 -18.32 23.35 -24.42
N LYS A 409 -18.73 22.72 -23.31
CA LYS A 409 -18.07 22.80 -22.01
C LYS A 409 -16.95 21.78 -21.85
N ILE A 410 -17.17 20.55 -22.33
CA ILE A 410 -16.17 19.48 -22.32
C ILE A 410 -15.87 19.03 -23.76
N TYR A 411 -14.61 18.70 -24.04
CA TYR A 411 -14.21 17.94 -25.22
C TYR A 411 -13.91 16.48 -24.83
N PRO A 412 -14.84 15.53 -25.08
CA PRO A 412 -14.67 14.15 -24.65
C PRO A 412 -13.60 13.41 -25.46
N GLN A 413 -12.70 12.71 -24.77
CA GLN A 413 -11.67 11.85 -25.35
C GLN A 413 -11.82 10.43 -24.79
N PHE A 414 -12.42 9.53 -25.55
CA PHE A 414 -12.75 8.18 -25.08
C PHE A 414 -11.59 7.21 -25.29
N ALA A 415 -10.89 6.85 -24.21
CA ALA A 415 -9.74 5.96 -24.25
C ALA A 415 -10.14 4.51 -23.93
N SER A 416 -10.18 3.64 -24.94
CA SER A 416 -10.56 2.22 -24.75
C SER A 416 -10.10 1.34 -25.91
N HIS A 417 -9.61 0.14 -25.62
CA HIS A 417 -9.33 -0.88 -26.65
C HIS A 417 -10.49 -1.88 -26.80
N ASN A 418 -11.61 -1.67 -26.10
CA ASN A 418 -12.78 -2.54 -26.18
C ASN A 418 -13.67 -2.15 -27.36
N ALA A 419 -13.76 -3.01 -28.38
CA ALA A 419 -14.55 -2.76 -29.59
C ALA A 419 -16.04 -2.58 -29.29
N HIS A 420 -16.59 -3.32 -28.32
CA HIS A 420 -17.97 -3.10 -27.86
C HIS A 420 -18.14 -1.69 -27.28
N THR A 421 -17.21 -1.24 -26.42
CA THR A 421 -17.25 0.12 -25.86
C THR A 421 -17.17 1.18 -26.96
N VAL A 422 -16.29 1.01 -27.94
CA VAL A 422 -16.18 1.93 -29.09
C VAL A 422 -17.49 1.98 -29.87
N ALA A 423 -18.05 0.83 -30.23
CA ALA A 423 -19.32 0.74 -30.94
C ALA A 423 -20.51 1.34 -30.16
N ALA A 424 -20.56 1.11 -28.84
CA ALA A 424 -21.59 1.68 -27.97
C ALA A 424 -21.50 3.21 -27.90
N VAL A 425 -20.30 3.77 -27.69
CA VAL A 425 -20.07 5.23 -27.69
C VAL A 425 -20.47 5.84 -29.03
N MET A 426 -20.12 5.18 -30.15
CA MET A 426 -20.52 5.61 -31.48
C MET A 426 -22.04 5.58 -31.69
N ALA A 427 -22.74 4.58 -31.18
CA ALA A 427 -24.19 4.49 -31.25
C ALA A 427 -24.89 5.55 -30.38
N MET A 428 -24.28 5.94 -29.24
CA MET A 428 -24.77 7.00 -28.36
C MET A 428 -24.56 8.41 -28.93
N ALA A 429 -23.51 8.61 -29.73
CA ALA A 429 -23.08 9.93 -30.16
C ALA A 429 -24.07 10.60 -31.15
N GLN A 430 -24.54 11.80 -30.80
CA GLN A 430 -25.39 12.62 -31.67
C GLN A 430 -24.62 13.71 -32.42
N HIS A 431 -23.31 13.83 -32.19
CA HIS A 431 -22.43 14.83 -32.80
C HIS A 431 -21.01 14.30 -32.93
N SER A 432 -20.19 14.91 -33.77
CA SER A 432 -18.77 14.53 -33.98
C SER A 432 -17.77 15.25 -33.08
N GLY A 433 -18.22 16.04 -32.10
CA GLY A 433 -17.39 16.83 -31.18
C GLY A 433 -16.64 16.03 -30.10
N PHE A 434 -16.05 14.90 -30.44
CA PHE A 434 -15.27 14.04 -29.54
C PHE A 434 -14.10 13.37 -30.30
N GLU A 435 -13.22 12.68 -29.59
CA GLU A 435 -12.22 11.79 -30.17
C GLU A 435 -12.16 10.44 -29.42
N PHE A 436 -11.59 9.44 -30.07
CA PHE A 436 -11.14 8.23 -29.39
C PHE A 436 -9.66 8.30 -29.10
N GLN A 437 -9.21 7.53 -28.10
CA GLN A 437 -7.79 7.35 -27.82
C GLN A 437 -7.43 5.89 -27.65
N ARG A 438 -6.21 5.56 -28.07
CA ARG A 438 -5.60 4.25 -27.90
C ARG A 438 -4.17 4.38 -27.44
N LEU A 439 -3.60 3.29 -26.96
CA LEU A 439 -2.18 3.22 -26.68
C LEU A 439 -1.35 2.89 -27.93
N HIS A 440 -0.12 3.40 -28.00
CA HIS A 440 0.88 2.91 -28.95
C HIS A 440 1.18 1.42 -28.75
N GLY A 441 1.35 0.69 -29.86
CA GLY A 441 1.59 -0.76 -29.86
C GLY A 441 0.34 -1.60 -29.54
N MET A 442 -0.83 -0.99 -29.36
CA MET A 442 -2.09 -1.69 -29.03
C MET A 442 -3.29 -1.09 -29.74
N GLY A 443 -4.22 -1.96 -30.16
CA GLY A 443 -5.48 -1.55 -30.81
C GLY A 443 -5.30 -0.95 -32.21
N ASP A 444 -4.16 -1.19 -32.86
CA ASP A 444 -3.89 -0.76 -34.23
C ASP A 444 -4.95 -1.28 -35.19
N ALA A 445 -5.24 -2.57 -35.16
CA ALA A 445 -6.26 -3.21 -36.00
C ALA A 445 -7.64 -2.57 -35.84
N LEU A 446 -8.07 -2.41 -34.58
CA LEU A 446 -9.35 -1.81 -34.21
C LEU A 446 -9.49 -0.39 -34.79
N TYR A 447 -8.52 0.47 -34.50
CA TYR A 447 -8.64 1.89 -34.83
C TYR A 447 -8.28 2.22 -36.28
N ASN A 448 -7.48 1.39 -36.95
CA ASN A 448 -7.29 1.51 -38.41
C ASN A 448 -8.63 1.27 -39.13
N THR A 449 -9.41 0.29 -38.66
CA THR A 449 -10.75 0.01 -39.19
C THR A 449 -11.72 1.14 -38.86
N VAL A 450 -11.69 1.69 -37.64
CA VAL A 450 -12.50 2.87 -37.26
C VAL A 450 -12.20 4.06 -38.17
N LEU A 451 -10.92 4.41 -38.38
CA LEU A 451 -10.51 5.54 -39.23
C LEU A 451 -10.90 5.37 -40.70
N LYS A 452 -10.91 4.13 -41.22
CA LYS A 452 -11.30 3.84 -42.61
C LYS A 452 -12.79 4.07 -42.86
N HIS A 453 -13.64 3.78 -41.87
CA HIS A 453 -15.09 3.72 -42.04
C HIS A 453 -15.85 4.86 -41.38
N GLN A 454 -15.20 5.66 -40.53
CA GLN A 454 -15.87 6.64 -39.67
C GLN A 454 -15.10 7.96 -39.64
N SER A 455 -15.83 9.07 -39.69
CA SER A 455 -15.27 10.43 -39.62
C SER A 455 -15.04 10.86 -38.16
N VAL A 456 -14.18 10.14 -37.43
CA VAL A 456 -13.82 10.43 -36.04
C VAL A 456 -12.31 10.57 -35.88
N ASN A 457 -11.88 11.42 -34.94
CA ASN A 457 -10.47 11.59 -34.62
C ASN A 457 -10.00 10.47 -33.69
N VAL A 458 -8.76 10.00 -33.90
CA VAL A 458 -8.13 9.02 -33.02
C VAL A 458 -6.74 9.51 -32.59
N ARG A 459 -6.52 9.59 -31.28
CA ARG A 459 -5.24 9.96 -30.67
C ARG A 459 -4.51 8.74 -30.11
N ILE A 460 -3.22 8.65 -30.40
CA ILE A 460 -2.34 7.61 -29.86
C ILE A 460 -1.62 8.18 -28.64
N TYR A 461 -1.88 7.61 -27.46
CA TYR A 461 -1.07 7.81 -26.27
C TYR A 461 0.27 7.06 -26.46
N ALA A 462 1.36 7.80 -26.56
CA ALA A 462 2.66 7.31 -26.99
C ALA A 462 3.68 7.46 -25.87
N PRO A 463 4.18 6.35 -25.31
CA PRO A 463 5.25 6.39 -24.32
C PRO A 463 6.56 6.84 -24.96
N VAL A 464 7.28 7.71 -24.26
CA VAL A 464 8.56 8.30 -24.69
C VAL A 464 9.50 8.32 -23.49
N GLY A 465 10.64 7.63 -23.59
CA GLY A 465 11.63 7.64 -22.54
C GLY A 465 12.69 6.56 -22.73
N SER A 466 13.68 6.56 -21.85
CA SER A 466 14.77 5.58 -21.95
C SER A 466 14.25 4.16 -21.66
N HIS A 467 15.00 3.15 -22.12
CA HIS A 467 14.63 1.76 -21.84
C HIS A 467 14.66 1.44 -20.33
N LYS A 468 15.40 2.21 -19.52
CA LYS A 468 15.43 2.04 -18.06
C LYS A 468 14.13 2.53 -17.40
N ASP A 469 13.57 3.62 -17.93
CA ASP A 469 12.35 4.26 -17.41
C ASP A 469 11.06 3.56 -17.90
N LEU A 470 11.14 2.82 -19.02
CA LEU A 470 10.04 2.04 -19.58
C LEU A 470 9.59 0.86 -18.70
N LEU A 471 10.52 0.29 -17.96
CA LEU A 471 10.36 -1.05 -17.42
C LEU A 471 9.32 -1.18 -16.28
N PRO A 472 9.18 -0.24 -15.31
CA PRO A 472 8.12 -0.32 -14.31
C PRO A 472 6.75 -0.12 -14.96
N TYR A 473 6.70 0.83 -15.90
CA TYR A 473 5.53 1.11 -16.72
C TYR A 473 5.09 -0.11 -17.54
N LEU A 474 6.04 -0.89 -18.08
CA LEU A 474 5.77 -2.07 -18.88
C LEU A 474 5.01 -3.13 -18.07
N VAL A 475 5.39 -3.39 -16.81
CA VAL A 475 4.70 -4.39 -15.97
C VAL A 475 3.24 -4.00 -15.75
N ARG A 476 2.98 -2.75 -15.33
CA ARG A 476 1.61 -2.23 -15.18
C ARG A 476 0.85 -2.31 -16.49
N ARG A 477 1.50 -1.95 -17.60
CA ARG A 477 0.91 -1.97 -18.94
C ARG A 477 0.49 -3.38 -19.39
N LEU A 478 1.28 -4.37 -19.02
CA LEU A 478 0.99 -5.77 -19.33
C LEU A 478 -0.08 -6.34 -18.40
N LEU A 479 -0.14 -5.96 -17.13
CA LEU A 479 -1.24 -6.34 -16.24
C LEU A 479 -2.59 -5.79 -16.73
N GLU A 480 -2.63 -4.52 -17.15
CA GLU A 480 -3.83 -3.88 -17.70
C GLU A 480 -4.45 -4.64 -18.88
N ASN A 481 -3.62 -5.25 -19.73
CA ASN A 481 -4.05 -5.82 -21.00
C ASN A 481 -3.87 -7.34 -21.12
N GLY A 482 -3.12 -7.95 -20.21
CA GLY A 482 -2.83 -9.38 -20.13
C GLY A 482 -3.73 -10.15 -19.19
N ALA A 483 -4.52 -9.49 -18.33
CA ALA A 483 -5.50 -10.18 -17.48
C ALA A 483 -6.55 -10.94 -18.31
N ASN A 484 -7.02 -12.10 -17.84
CA ASN A 484 -8.06 -12.93 -18.48
C ASN A 484 -9.36 -12.18 -18.87
N SER A 485 -9.66 -11.08 -18.18
CA SER A 485 -10.82 -10.24 -18.47
C SER A 485 -10.57 -9.21 -19.59
N SER A 486 -9.30 -9.02 -20.00
CA SER A 486 -8.87 -8.08 -21.02
C SER A 486 -9.54 -8.37 -22.35
N PHE A 487 -10.03 -7.32 -23.00
CA PHE A 487 -10.71 -7.44 -24.29
C PHE A 487 -9.72 -7.71 -25.43
N VAL A 488 -8.49 -7.18 -25.35
CA VAL A 488 -7.50 -7.27 -26.43
C VAL A 488 -7.11 -8.72 -26.70
N HIS A 489 -6.89 -9.51 -25.63
CA HIS A 489 -6.60 -10.95 -25.74
C HIS A 489 -7.74 -11.72 -26.42
N ARG A 490 -8.98 -11.49 -26.00
CA ARG A 490 -10.15 -12.20 -26.56
C ARG A 490 -10.53 -11.74 -27.98
N LEU A 491 -10.18 -10.51 -28.36
CA LEU A 491 -10.46 -9.95 -29.69
C LEU A 491 -9.78 -10.73 -30.81
N VAL A 492 -8.50 -11.05 -30.61
CA VAL A 492 -7.64 -11.72 -31.62
C VAL A 492 -7.68 -13.25 -31.52
N ASP A 493 -8.14 -13.82 -30.41
CA ASP A 493 -8.26 -15.27 -30.25
C ASP A 493 -9.50 -15.82 -30.98
N ALA A 494 -9.26 -16.54 -32.09
CA ALA A 494 -10.29 -17.16 -32.91
C ALA A 494 -11.12 -18.24 -32.17
N ARG A 495 -10.63 -18.78 -31.04
CA ARG A 495 -11.36 -19.74 -30.21
C ARG A 495 -12.53 -19.11 -29.44
N HIS A 496 -12.51 -17.79 -29.26
CA HIS A 496 -13.58 -17.06 -28.58
C HIS A 496 -14.67 -16.64 -29.59
N PRO A 497 -15.94 -17.06 -29.40
CA PRO A 497 -17.05 -16.61 -30.22
C PRO A 497 -17.21 -15.08 -30.20
N ILE A 498 -17.52 -14.47 -31.34
CA ILE A 498 -17.77 -13.02 -31.42
C ILE A 498 -18.97 -12.63 -30.55
N ALA A 499 -19.97 -13.51 -30.44
CA ALA A 499 -21.15 -13.32 -29.59
C ALA A 499 -20.78 -12.95 -28.14
N ASP A 500 -19.72 -13.58 -27.60
CA ASP A 500 -19.28 -13.37 -26.22
C ASP A 500 -18.63 -11.99 -26.00
N LEU A 501 -18.16 -11.35 -27.08
CA LEU A 501 -17.46 -10.07 -27.07
C LEU A 501 -18.39 -8.86 -27.28
N VAL A 502 -19.60 -9.11 -27.75
CA VAL A 502 -20.58 -8.07 -28.08
C VAL A 502 -21.75 -8.01 -27.10
N HIS A 503 -21.71 -8.79 -26.02
CA HIS A 503 -22.67 -8.68 -24.93
C HIS A 503 -22.60 -7.31 -24.25
N HIS A 504 -23.77 -6.72 -24.03
CA HIS A 504 -23.85 -5.43 -23.38
C HIS A 504 -23.55 -5.57 -21.87
N PRO A 505 -22.65 -4.75 -21.28
CA PRO A 505 -22.22 -4.91 -19.90
C PRO A 505 -23.36 -4.75 -18.90
N VAL A 506 -24.37 -3.93 -19.20
CA VAL A 506 -25.59 -3.78 -18.38
C VAL A 506 -26.37 -5.10 -18.29
N GLU A 507 -26.53 -5.83 -19.39
CA GLU A 507 -27.24 -7.11 -19.39
C GLU A 507 -26.45 -8.17 -18.61
N THR A 508 -25.12 -8.18 -18.78
CA THR A 508 -24.23 -9.07 -18.02
C THR A 508 -24.26 -8.76 -16.53
N LEU A 509 -24.30 -7.48 -16.15
CA LEU A 509 -24.37 -7.07 -14.76
C LEU A 509 -25.73 -7.40 -14.14
N LYS A 510 -26.84 -7.16 -14.85
CA LYS A 510 -28.21 -7.46 -14.40
C LYS A 510 -28.49 -8.97 -14.29
N SER A 511 -27.73 -9.83 -14.98
CA SER A 511 -27.87 -11.29 -14.87
C SER A 511 -27.17 -11.87 -13.63
N ARG A 512 -26.36 -11.08 -12.91
CA ARG A 512 -25.74 -11.49 -11.65
C ARG A 512 -26.76 -11.47 -10.51
N ALA A 513 -26.53 -12.33 -9.51
CA ALA A 513 -27.34 -12.33 -8.29
C ALA A 513 -27.19 -11.03 -7.47
N SER A 514 -26.01 -10.42 -7.50
CA SER A 514 -25.69 -9.12 -6.89
C SER A 514 -24.88 -8.26 -7.87
N LEU A 515 -25.05 -6.94 -7.79
CA LEU A 515 -24.34 -6.02 -8.68
C LEU A 515 -22.85 -5.91 -8.31
N SER A 516 -22.54 -5.88 -7.02
CA SER A 516 -21.18 -5.98 -6.45
C SER A 516 -20.65 -7.41 -6.46
N ASN A 517 -19.33 -7.58 -6.32
CA ASN A 517 -18.66 -8.88 -6.32
C ASN A 517 -18.61 -9.51 -4.91
N PRO A 518 -19.34 -10.61 -4.63
CA PRO A 518 -19.35 -11.23 -3.31
C PRO A 518 -18.04 -11.97 -2.97
N HIS A 519 -17.15 -12.19 -3.94
CA HIS A 519 -15.87 -12.85 -3.72
C HIS A 519 -14.75 -11.92 -3.25
N ILE A 520 -14.98 -10.60 -3.26
CA ILE A 520 -14.06 -9.62 -2.71
C ILE A 520 -14.71 -9.11 -1.42
N PRO A 521 -14.33 -9.64 -0.24
CA PRO A 521 -14.93 -9.20 1.03
C PRO A 521 -14.63 -7.71 1.23
N LEU A 522 -15.54 -6.99 1.90
CA LEU A 522 -15.24 -5.63 2.37
C LEU A 522 -14.11 -5.66 3.40
N PRO A 523 -13.36 -4.56 3.62
CA PRO A 523 -12.24 -4.54 4.56
C PRO A 523 -12.62 -4.97 5.98
N GLU A 524 -13.83 -4.62 6.45
CA GLU A 524 -14.37 -5.05 7.75
C GLU A 524 -14.54 -6.58 7.85
N ALA A 525 -14.84 -7.23 6.72
CA ALA A 525 -15.16 -8.65 6.62
C ALA A 525 -14.00 -9.48 6.02
N ILE A 526 -12.79 -8.93 5.95
CA ILE A 526 -11.65 -9.58 5.28
C ILE A 526 -11.26 -10.93 5.92
N TYR A 527 -11.50 -11.11 7.22
CA TYR A 527 -11.26 -12.36 7.94
C TYR A 527 -12.49 -13.29 7.93
N GLY A 528 -13.50 -13.00 7.10
CA GLY A 528 -14.69 -13.83 6.94
C GLY A 528 -15.50 -13.96 8.22
N ALA A 529 -15.98 -15.17 8.49
CA ALA A 529 -16.78 -15.49 9.67
C ALA A 529 -15.96 -15.60 10.97
N GLU A 530 -14.63 -15.65 10.88
CA GLU A 530 -13.77 -15.79 12.07
C GLU A 530 -13.88 -14.55 12.94
N ARG A 531 -13.67 -13.35 12.38
CA ARG A 531 -13.69 -12.08 13.11
C ARG A 531 -13.99 -10.87 12.24
N ARG A 532 -14.54 -9.83 12.86
CA ARG A 532 -14.56 -8.48 12.28
C ARG A 532 -13.16 -7.85 12.35
N ASN A 533 -12.76 -7.18 11.28
CA ASN A 533 -11.54 -6.36 11.23
C ASN A 533 -11.77 -5.03 11.95
N SER A 534 -10.69 -4.42 12.46
CA SER A 534 -10.70 -3.05 12.97
C SER A 534 -10.93 -2.03 11.85
N LEU A 535 -11.75 -1.01 12.11
CA LEU A 535 -12.04 0.05 11.15
C LEU A 535 -11.14 1.29 11.33
N ALA A 536 -10.90 2.03 10.25
CA ALA A 536 -10.19 3.30 10.26
C ALA A 536 -10.93 4.37 9.45
N PRO A 537 -10.89 5.65 9.86
CA PRO A 537 -11.23 6.76 8.97
C PRO A 537 -10.16 6.91 7.90
N ASN A 538 -10.56 7.29 6.69
CA ASN A 538 -9.62 7.65 5.64
C ASN A 538 -9.17 9.12 5.79
N THR A 539 -7.91 9.34 6.18
CA THR A 539 -7.33 10.69 6.39
C THR A 539 -7.11 11.46 5.09
N GLU A 540 -7.16 10.79 3.96
CA GLU A 540 -6.92 11.41 2.65
C GLU A 540 -8.22 11.89 1.97
N ILE A 541 -9.39 11.60 2.56
CA ILE A 541 -10.70 11.86 1.94
C ILE A 541 -11.51 12.83 2.79
N GLU A 542 -11.89 13.96 2.20
CA GLU A 542 -12.45 15.11 2.92
C GLU A 542 -13.67 14.75 3.79
N CYS A 543 -14.59 13.94 3.26
CA CYS A 543 -15.83 13.58 3.96
C CYS A 543 -15.61 12.68 5.19
N GLU A 544 -14.48 12.00 5.29
CA GLU A 544 -14.09 11.19 6.43
C GLU A 544 -13.13 11.95 7.34
N TRP A 545 -12.15 12.65 6.74
CA TRP A 545 -11.13 13.41 7.45
C TRP A 545 -11.69 14.57 8.28
N GLN A 546 -12.49 15.45 7.67
CA GLN A 546 -12.99 16.66 8.34
C GLN A 546 -13.75 16.37 9.65
N PRO A 547 -14.78 15.48 9.67
CA PRO A 547 -15.48 15.18 10.91
C PRO A 547 -14.60 14.47 11.94
N PHE A 548 -13.69 13.58 11.49
CA PHE A 548 -12.77 12.88 12.38
C PHE A 548 -11.77 13.85 13.03
N HIS A 549 -11.11 14.70 12.24
CA HIS A 549 -10.16 15.68 12.74
C HIS A 549 -10.82 16.65 13.72
N ALA A 550 -12.00 17.18 13.39
CA ALA A 550 -12.73 18.09 14.28
C ALA A 550 -13.10 17.42 15.63
N ALA A 551 -13.42 16.13 15.62
CA ALA A 551 -13.69 15.37 16.84
C ALA A 551 -12.41 15.14 17.67
N VAL A 552 -11.27 14.84 17.03
CA VAL A 552 -9.96 14.75 17.71
C VAL A 552 -9.57 16.11 18.31
N GLU A 553 -9.72 17.21 17.57
CA GLU A 553 -9.45 18.58 18.04
C GLU A 553 -10.25 18.93 19.30
N GLY A 554 -11.49 18.41 19.43
CA GLY A 554 -12.31 18.56 20.62
C GLY A 554 -11.67 18.03 21.90
N PHE A 555 -10.80 17.03 21.79
CA PHE A 555 -10.06 16.43 22.91
C PHE A 555 -8.68 17.05 23.13
N MET A 556 -8.14 17.81 22.17
CA MET A 556 -6.78 18.35 22.25
C MET A 556 -6.55 19.36 23.38
N GLN A 557 -7.63 19.91 23.94
CA GLN A 557 -7.59 20.82 25.11
C GLN A 557 -7.99 20.13 26.42
N GLN A 558 -8.33 18.84 26.38
CA GLN A 558 -8.71 18.08 27.55
C GLN A 558 -7.49 17.76 28.42
N GLN A 559 -7.67 17.79 29.74
CA GLN A 559 -6.66 17.32 30.69
C GLN A 559 -7.17 16.07 31.42
N TRP A 560 -6.51 14.94 31.21
CA TRP A 560 -6.88 13.69 31.87
C TRP A 560 -6.23 13.59 33.25
N HIS A 561 -6.97 13.06 34.23
CA HIS A 561 -6.49 12.94 35.62
C HIS A 561 -6.49 11.47 36.07
N GLY A 562 -5.40 10.78 35.80
CA GLY A 562 -5.23 9.36 36.07
C GLY A 562 -4.73 9.02 37.47
N GLY A 563 -4.73 7.74 37.79
CA GLY A 563 -4.18 7.19 39.04
C GLY A 563 -4.34 5.68 39.11
N PRO A 564 -3.88 5.02 40.19
CA PRO A 564 -4.09 3.59 40.37
C PRO A 564 -5.58 3.25 40.39
N ILE A 565 -5.99 2.18 39.74
CA ILE A 565 -7.38 1.68 39.78
C ILE A 565 -7.35 0.33 40.51
N ILE A 566 -7.95 0.30 41.69
CA ILE A 566 -8.03 -0.89 42.56
C ILE A 566 -9.48 -1.03 43.02
N GLY A 567 -10.10 -2.18 42.75
CA GLY A 567 -11.51 -2.43 43.07
C GLY A 567 -12.45 -1.54 42.25
N GLY A 568 -12.08 -1.26 41.00
CA GLY A 568 -12.87 -0.40 40.09
C GLY A 568 -12.93 1.06 40.51
N ARG A 569 -12.09 1.48 41.48
CA ARG A 569 -12.03 2.84 42.01
C ARG A 569 -10.63 3.40 41.84
N GLN A 570 -10.55 4.64 41.38
CA GLN A 570 -9.29 5.37 41.31
C GLN A 570 -8.81 5.76 42.71
N ARG A 571 -7.53 5.53 42.99
CA ARG A 571 -6.84 6.01 44.19
C ARG A 571 -6.08 7.30 43.87
N ARG A 572 -5.89 8.12 44.91
CA ARG A 572 -5.03 9.31 44.87
C ARG A 572 -3.90 9.07 45.85
N CYS A 573 -2.75 8.71 45.33
CA CYS A 573 -1.58 8.29 46.10
C CYS A 573 -0.52 9.37 45.93
N GLY A 574 -0.03 9.92 47.04
CA GLY A 574 0.92 11.03 47.03
C GLY A 574 0.50 12.22 46.15
N ASP A 575 1.49 12.98 45.71
CA ASP A 575 1.28 14.11 44.79
C ASP A 575 1.08 13.64 43.35
N ALA A 576 0.16 14.30 42.65
CA ALA A 576 -0.05 14.07 41.22
C ALA A 576 1.18 14.57 40.42
N ARG A 577 1.58 13.81 39.42
CA ARG A 577 2.66 14.18 38.50
C ARG A 577 2.08 14.61 37.16
N ASP A 578 2.62 15.69 36.60
CA ASP A 578 2.18 16.18 35.30
C ASP A 578 2.67 15.26 34.18
N VAL A 579 1.79 15.04 33.21
CA VAL A 579 2.10 14.38 31.94
C VAL A 579 2.13 15.46 30.88
N LEU A 580 3.30 15.69 30.30
CA LEU A 580 3.58 16.78 29.38
C LEU A 580 3.77 16.23 27.97
N ALA A 581 3.29 16.97 26.98
CA ALA A 581 3.40 16.53 25.60
C ALA A 581 4.85 16.52 25.11
N PRO A 582 5.33 15.43 24.47
CA PRO A 582 6.71 15.36 24.00
C PRO A 582 7.06 16.40 22.92
N GLN A 583 6.10 16.81 22.10
CA GLN A 583 6.26 17.77 21.01
C GLN A 583 6.37 19.21 21.52
N ASN A 584 5.73 19.52 22.64
CA ASN A 584 5.84 20.82 23.29
C ASN A 584 5.57 20.65 24.79
N ARG A 585 6.61 20.81 25.61
CA ARG A 585 6.54 20.52 27.04
C ARG A 585 5.77 21.56 27.85
N SER A 586 5.32 22.67 27.25
CA SER A 586 4.36 23.56 27.90
C SER A 586 2.91 23.06 27.82
N ILE A 587 2.63 22.11 26.92
CA ILE A 587 1.32 21.48 26.79
C ILE A 587 1.23 20.36 27.81
N ARG A 588 0.22 20.43 28.67
CA ARG A 588 -0.07 19.41 29.67
C ARG A 588 -1.21 18.52 29.18
N ALA A 589 -0.89 17.27 28.86
CA ALA A 589 -1.90 16.25 28.57
C ALA A 589 -2.74 15.94 29.83
N GLY A 590 -2.16 16.04 31.02
CA GLY A 590 -2.91 15.79 32.23
C GLY A 590 -2.02 15.60 33.45
N SER A 591 -2.49 14.81 34.41
CA SER A 591 -1.67 14.39 35.55
C SER A 591 -2.05 13.00 36.04
N VAL A 592 -1.10 12.30 36.64
CA VAL A 592 -1.29 10.94 37.15
C VAL A 592 -0.76 10.81 38.58
N HIS A 593 -1.51 10.13 39.44
CA HIS A 593 -1.00 9.64 40.73
C HIS A 593 -0.27 8.31 40.52
N TRP A 594 0.88 8.13 41.16
CA TRP A 594 1.64 6.88 41.08
C TRP A 594 1.33 5.98 42.29
N ALA A 595 1.20 4.68 42.04
CA ALA A 595 1.05 3.68 43.08
C ALA A 595 2.31 3.60 43.95
N GLY A 596 2.12 3.40 45.26
CA GLY A 596 3.17 3.05 46.20
C GLY A 596 3.13 1.56 46.58
N ARG A 597 3.93 1.20 47.59
CA ARG A 597 4.00 -0.17 48.10
C ARG A 597 2.67 -0.65 48.70
N GLU A 598 1.93 0.26 49.33
CA GLU A 598 0.62 -0.04 49.93
C GLU A 598 -0.39 -0.42 48.84
N GLU A 599 -0.47 0.37 47.76
CA GLU A 599 -1.34 0.07 46.62
C GLU A 599 -0.94 -1.21 45.88
N VAL A 600 0.37 -1.50 45.78
CA VAL A 600 0.83 -2.78 45.21
C VAL A 600 0.32 -3.95 46.05
N SER A 601 0.41 -3.87 47.38
CA SER A 601 -0.10 -4.92 48.26
C SER A 601 -1.63 -5.03 48.19
N GLU A 602 -2.35 -3.91 48.25
CA GLU A 602 -3.83 -3.87 48.15
C GLU A 602 -4.29 -4.49 46.84
N ALA A 603 -3.64 -4.16 45.72
CA ALA A 603 -3.96 -4.73 44.41
C ALA A 603 -3.72 -6.24 44.37
N LEU A 604 -2.59 -6.72 44.92
CA LEU A 604 -2.27 -8.15 44.99
C LEU A 604 -3.28 -8.95 45.80
N ASP A 605 -3.71 -8.41 46.95
CA ASP A 605 -4.74 -9.05 47.78
C ASP A 605 -6.07 -9.11 47.03
N LEU A 606 -6.53 -7.97 46.49
CA LEU A 606 -7.82 -7.89 45.80
C LEU A 606 -7.89 -8.81 44.58
N VAL A 607 -6.89 -8.77 43.69
CA VAL A 607 -6.92 -9.59 42.47
C VAL A 607 -6.60 -11.06 42.75
N GLY A 608 -5.88 -11.35 43.83
CA GLY A 608 -5.69 -12.69 44.35
C GLY A 608 -7.01 -13.30 44.81
N GLU A 609 -7.81 -12.57 45.57
CA GLU A 609 -9.16 -12.99 45.98
C GLU A 609 -10.12 -13.15 44.78
N GLY A 610 -10.02 -12.26 43.79
CA GLY A 610 -10.87 -12.30 42.59
C GLY A 610 -10.53 -13.40 41.59
N PHE A 611 -9.33 -13.98 41.65
CA PHE A 611 -8.87 -14.98 40.68
C PHE A 611 -9.80 -16.18 40.57
N ALA A 612 -10.18 -16.80 41.69
CA ALA A 612 -10.99 -18.02 41.67
C ALA A 612 -12.34 -17.81 40.97
N GLY A 613 -13.00 -16.67 41.23
CA GLY A 613 -14.26 -16.31 40.59
C GLY A 613 -14.09 -16.08 39.08
N TRP A 614 -13.07 -15.32 38.68
CA TRP A 614 -12.81 -15.02 37.27
C TRP A 614 -12.36 -16.24 36.46
N ASN A 615 -11.57 -17.12 37.06
CA ASN A 615 -11.13 -18.37 36.44
C ASN A 615 -12.33 -19.30 36.16
N ALA A 616 -13.29 -19.34 37.08
CA ALA A 616 -14.52 -20.10 36.96
C ALA A 616 -15.56 -19.49 35.98
N THR A 617 -15.46 -18.20 35.65
CA THR A 617 -16.30 -17.57 34.63
C THR A 617 -16.13 -18.28 33.28
N PRO A 618 -17.20 -18.69 32.57
CA PRO A 618 -17.09 -19.35 31.28
C PRO A 618 -16.26 -18.56 30.25
N VAL A 619 -15.46 -19.24 29.43
CA VAL A 619 -14.57 -18.57 28.46
C VAL A 619 -15.34 -17.68 27.49
N GLN A 620 -16.57 -18.06 27.13
CA GLN A 620 -17.44 -17.30 26.24
C GLN A 620 -17.83 -15.95 26.85
N GLU A 621 -18.07 -15.91 28.17
CA GLU A 621 -18.39 -14.66 28.87
C GLU A 621 -17.15 -13.76 28.95
N ARG A 622 -15.98 -14.33 29.24
CA ARG A 622 -14.70 -13.58 29.23
C ARG A 622 -14.40 -13.02 27.85
N ALA A 623 -14.58 -13.82 26.80
CA ALA A 623 -14.42 -13.42 25.41
C ALA A 623 -15.42 -12.31 25.02
N ALA A 624 -16.67 -12.39 25.50
CA ALA A 624 -17.67 -11.35 25.28
C ALA A 624 -17.27 -10.00 25.91
N CYS A 625 -16.60 -9.99 27.07
CA CYS A 625 -16.03 -8.76 27.64
C CYS A 625 -14.97 -8.15 26.70
N LEU A 626 -14.10 -8.98 26.11
CA LEU A 626 -13.09 -8.50 25.15
C LEU A 626 -13.72 -7.97 23.86
N GLN A 627 -14.77 -8.61 23.34
CA GLN A 627 -15.50 -8.12 22.17
C GLN A 627 -16.12 -6.74 22.45
N ARG A 628 -16.78 -6.58 23.61
CA ARG A 628 -17.32 -5.27 24.03
C ARG A 628 -16.23 -4.22 24.24
N LEU A 629 -15.06 -4.61 24.77
CA LEU A 629 -13.92 -3.70 24.89
C LEU A 629 -13.45 -3.24 23.51
N ALA A 630 -13.38 -4.16 22.53
CA ALA A 630 -13.02 -3.81 21.16
C ALA A 630 -13.99 -2.78 20.55
N ASP A 631 -15.30 -2.96 20.75
CA ASP A 631 -16.31 -2.01 20.29
C ASP A 631 -16.19 -0.65 21.01
N LEU A 632 -15.97 -0.64 22.33
CA LEU A 632 -15.73 0.58 23.10
C LEU A 632 -14.46 1.34 22.66
N LEU A 633 -13.41 0.64 22.23
CA LEU A 633 -12.21 1.28 21.68
C LEU A 633 -12.51 1.97 20.35
N GLU A 634 -13.28 1.33 19.46
CA GLU A 634 -13.72 1.95 18.20
C GLU A 634 -14.66 3.14 18.46
N GLU A 635 -15.55 3.05 19.45
CA GLU A 635 -16.46 4.15 19.85
C GLU A 635 -15.76 5.36 20.46
N ASN A 636 -14.54 5.18 20.99
CA ASN A 636 -13.74 6.25 21.62
C ASN A 636 -12.46 6.54 20.82
N LEU A 637 -12.44 6.22 19.51
CA LEU A 637 -11.27 6.34 18.64
C LEU A 637 -10.64 7.73 18.71
N GLU A 638 -11.44 8.79 18.61
CA GLU A 638 -10.96 10.17 18.53
C GLU A 638 -10.32 10.64 19.84
N GLU A 639 -10.89 10.26 20.99
CA GLU A 639 -10.30 10.53 22.31
C GLU A 639 -8.95 9.81 22.46
N LEU A 640 -8.90 8.54 22.06
CA LEU A 640 -7.69 7.72 22.17
C LEU A 640 -6.58 8.23 21.23
N VAL A 641 -6.94 8.71 20.03
CA VAL A 641 -6.00 9.36 19.10
C VAL A 641 -5.43 10.64 19.69
N ALA A 642 -6.27 11.48 20.32
CA ALA A 642 -5.81 12.69 21.00
C ALA A 642 -4.85 12.37 22.15
N LEU A 643 -5.15 11.33 22.95
CA LEU A 643 -4.25 10.83 24.00
C LEU A 643 -2.92 10.31 23.42
N CYS A 644 -2.92 9.50 22.37
CA CYS A 644 -1.70 9.02 21.71
C CYS A 644 -0.82 10.18 21.23
N HIS A 645 -1.45 11.22 20.70
CA HIS A 645 -0.76 12.41 20.23
C HIS A 645 -0.17 13.24 21.38
N LEU A 646 -0.96 13.54 22.40
CA LEU A 646 -0.57 14.40 23.53
C LEU A 646 0.33 13.70 24.56
N GLU A 647 0.19 12.40 24.75
CA GLU A 647 0.95 11.66 25.77
C GLU A 647 2.18 10.95 25.17
N ALA A 648 2.04 10.35 23.98
CA ALA A 648 3.09 9.53 23.37
C ALA A 648 3.75 10.18 22.14
N GLY A 649 3.29 11.35 21.68
CA GLY A 649 3.86 12.06 20.54
C GLY A 649 3.66 11.34 19.20
N LYS A 650 2.61 10.53 19.06
CA LYS A 650 2.34 9.76 17.83
C LYS A 650 1.64 10.60 16.77
N THR A 651 2.03 10.42 15.51
CA THR A 651 1.32 11.01 14.37
C THR A 651 -0.11 10.47 14.29
N ILE A 652 -0.98 11.16 13.55
CA ILE A 652 -2.38 10.76 13.37
C ILE A 652 -2.49 9.30 12.89
N GLN A 653 -1.79 8.92 11.82
CA GLN A 653 -1.86 7.56 11.28
C GLN A 653 -1.29 6.53 12.26
N ASP A 654 -0.18 6.84 12.93
CA ASP A 654 0.40 5.94 13.94
C ASP A 654 -0.55 5.73 15.14
N SER A 655 -1.35 6.75 15.48
CA SER A 655 -2.36 6.70 16.55
C SER A 655 -3.57 5.87 16.15
N ILE A 656 -4.07 6.06 14.93
CA ILE A 656 -5.16 5.24 14.37
C ILE A 656 -4.74 3.76 14.30
N ASP A 657 -3.55 3.48 13.77
CA ASP A 657 -3.02 2.12 13.65
C ASP A 657 -2.86 1.45 15.03
N GLU A 658 -2.49 2.20 16.07
CA GLU A 658 -2.42 1.69 17.44
C GLU A 658 -3.79 1.32 18.01
N VAL A 659 -4.81 2.17 17.85
CA VAL A 659 -6.16 1.84 18.32
C VAL A 659 -6.69 0.60 17.59
N ARG A 660 -6.46 0.52 16.27
CA ARG A 660 -6.80 -0.66 15.47
C ARG A 660 -6.12 -1.92 15.94
N GLU A 661 -4.82 -1.87 16.23
CA GLU A 661 -4.06 -3.02 16.74
C GLU A 661 -4.61 -3.47 18.11
N ALA A 662 -5.00 -2.54 18.98
CA ALA A 662 -5.64 -2.85 20.27
C ALA A 662 -7.00 -3.56 20.10
N VAL A 663 -7.86 -3.05 19.19
CA VAL A 663 -9.14 -3.65 18.80
C VAL A 663 -8.91 -5.07 18.27
N ASP A 664 -7.94 -5.23 17.38
CA ASP A 664 -7.63 -6.52 16.77
C ASP A 664 -7.12 -7.52 17.80
N PHE A 665 -6.30 -7.13 18.79
CA PHE A 665 -5.92 -8.01 19.90
C PHE A 665 -7.14 -8.50 20.69
N CYS A 666 -8.05 -7.60 21.06
CA CYS A 666 -9.27 -7.95 21.79
C CYS A 666 -10.12 -8.95 21.00
N ARG A 667 -10.41 -8.67 19.72
CA ARG A 667 -11.23 -9.54 18.85
C ARG A 667 -10.54 -10.88 18.62
N TYR A 668 -9.25 -10.87 18.27
CA TYR A 668 -8.48 -12.07 17.97
C TYR A 668 -8.38 -13.01 19.18
N TYR A 669 -8.01 -12.50 20.35
CA TYR A 669 -7.88 -13.34 21.54
C TYR A 669 -9.20 -13.84 22.09
N ALA A 670 -10.29 -13.09 21.94
CA ALA A 670 -11.63 -13.58 22.28
C ALA A 670 -11.98 -14.87 21.50
N ILE A 671 -11.68 -14.89 20.21
CA ILE A 671 -11.94 -16.06 19.35
C ILE A 671 -10.98 -17.19 19.68
N GLN A 672 -9.68 -16.90 19.74
CA GLN A 672 -8.67 -17.92 20.06
C GLN A 672 -8.93 -18.56 21.43
N ALA A 673 -9.47 -17.83 22.40
CA ALA A 673 -9.85 -18.39 23.69
C ALA A 673 -11.03 -19.35 23.59
N CYS A 674 -12.10 -18.97 22.87
CA CYS A 674 -13.25 -19.84 22.63
C CYS A 674 -12.86 -21.13 21.90
N GLU A 675 -11.96 -21.03 20.91
CA GLU A 675 -11.51 -22.18 20.12
C GLU A 675 -10.55 -23.09 20.89
N ASN A 676 -9.58 -22.52 21.60
CA ASN A 676 -8.44 -23.29 22.12
C ASN A 676 -8.43 -23.48 23.64
N LEU A 677 -9.10 -22.62 24.40
CA LEU A 677 -9.16 -22.72 25.87
C LEU A 677 -10.50 -23.28 26.36
N GLY A 678 -11.57 -23.10 25.59
CA GLY A 678 -12.91 -23.56 25.95
C GLY A 678 -13.17 -25.06 25.79
N GLN A 679 -12.26 -25.78 25.14
CA GLN A 679 -12.45 -27.20 24.82
C GLN A 679 -11.96 -28.09 25.97
N VAL A 680 -12.85 -28.96 26.46
CA VAL A 680 -12.47 -30.10 27.30
C VAL A 680 -12.17 -31.28 26.38
N GLN A 681 -10.93 -31.75 26.37
CA GLN A 681 -10.55 -32.93 25.61
C GLN A 681 -10.83 -34.18 26.43
N LEU A 682 -11.54 -35.14 25.82
CA LEU A 682 -11.79 -36.45 26.41
C LEU A 682 -10.69 -37.42 25.98
N CYS A 683 -10.03 -38.04 26.96
CA CYS A 683 -9.03 -39.06 26.73
C CYS A 683 -9.50 -40.38 27.33
N THR A 684 -9.77 -41.37 26.49
CA THR A 684 -10.13 -42.73 26.94
C THR A 684 -8.85 -43.50 27.30
N GLY A 685 -8.75 -43.97 28.55
CA GLY A 685 -7.61 -44.79 28.96
C GLY A 685 -7.74 -46.25 28.61
N PHE A 686 -6.67 -47.01 28.89
CA PHE A 686 -6.63 -48.46 28.73
C PHE A 686 -7.63 -49.21 29.63
N ASP A 687 -8.09 -48.56 30.70
CA ASP A 687 -9.13 -49.03 31.61
C ASP A 687 -10.55 -48.75 31.10
N GLY A 688 -10.69 -48.07 29.96
CA GLY A 688 -11.96 -47.60 29.41
C GLY A 688 -12.53 -46.38 30.12
N ALA A 689 -11.84 -45.81 31.12
CA ALA A 689 -12.28 -44.62 31.84
C ALA A 689 -11.98 -43.35 31.03
N GLU A 690 -12.93 -42.42 31.00
CA GLU A 690 -12.76 -41.09 30.41
C GLU A 690 -12.03 -40.16 31.38
N ARG A 691 -10.97 -39.53 30.89
CA ARG A 691 -10.24 -38.46 31.57
C ARG A 691 -10.51 -37.14 30.86
N ARG A 692 -10.68 -36.07 31.62
CA ARG A 692 -10.95 -34.73 31.07
C ARG A 692 -9.69 -33.88 31.17
N TYR A 693 -9.13 -33.53 30.02
CA TYR A 693 -8.01 -32.59 29.91
C TYR A 693 -8.54 -31.19 29.56
N ARG A 694 -8.13 -30.16 30.31
CA ARG A 694 -8.50 -28.77 30.07
C ARG A 694 -7.37 -27.81 30.42
N LEU A 695 -7.50 -26.57 29.93
CA LEU A 695 -6.62 -25.46 30.27
C LEU A 695 -7.31 -24.50 31.24
N GLU A 696 -6.60 -24.09 32.29
CA GLU A 696 -7.07 -23.16 33.30
C GLU A 696 -6.08 -22.02 33.51
N GLY A 697 -6.58 -20.80 33.79
CA GLY A 697 -5.72 -19.67 34.17
C GLY A 697 -4.81 -20.04 35.35
N ARG A 698 -3.60 -19.47 35.39
CA ARG A 698 -2.56 -19.82 36.37
C ARG A 698 -2.70 -19.11 37.71
N GLY A 699 -3.27 -17.90 37.73
CA GLY A 699 -3.36 -17.08 38.94
C GLY A 699 -3.35 -15.58 38.62
N VAL A 700 -2.65 -14.81 39.44
CA VAL A 700 -2.41 -13.37 39.20
C VAL A 700 -1.27 -13.20 38.20
N PHE A 701 -1.50 -12.48 37.11
CA PHE A 701 -0.47 -12.09 36.14
C PHE A 701 -0.08 -10.61 36.29
N ALA A 702 1.22 -10.33 36.26
CA ALA A 702 1.72 -8.97 36.08
C ALA A 702 1.91 -8.69 34.59
N CYS A 703 1.18 -7.70 34.05
CA CYS A 703 1.36 -7.20 32.69
C CYS A 703 2.10 -5.86 32.73
N ILE A 704 3.33 -5.83 32.21
CA ILE A 704 4.21 -4.67 32.22
C ILE A 704 4.48 -4.24 30.78
N SER A 705 4.00 -3.07 30.39
CA SER A 705 3.98 -2.61 29.00
C SER A 705 4.90 -1.39 28.75
N PRO A 706 5.34 -1.18 27.50
CA PRO A 706 6.23 -0.07 27.14
C PRO A 706 5.43 1.19 26.78
N TRP A 707 6.14 2.31 26.63
CA TRP A 707 5.56 3.61 26.27
C TRP A 707 5.32 3.79 24.77
N ASN A 708 5.92 2.96 23.91
CA ASN A 708 5.92 3.19 22.46
C ASN A 708 4.71 2.60 21.72
N PHE A 709 4.02 1.64 22.36
CA PHE A 709 2.67 1.19 22.00
C PHE A 709 1.83 1.14 23.28
N PRO A 710 1.53 2.33 23.84
CA PRO A 710 0.99 2.45 25.18
C PRO A 710 -0.45 1.94 25.33
N LEU A 711 -1.17 1.74 24.22
CA LEU A 711 -2.50 1.15 24.17
C LEU A 711 -2.46 -0.28 23.62
N ALA A 712 -1.87 -0.48 22.44
CA ALA A 712 -1.96 -1.76 21.72
C ALA A 712 -1.25 -2.91 22.46
N ILE A 713 0.02 -2.72 22.83
CA ILE A 713 0.78 -3.76 23.56
C ILE A 713 0.25 -3.91 24.99
N PHE A 714 -0.15 -2.80 25.62
CA PHE A 714 -0.78 -2.82 26.94
C PHE A 714 -2.03 -3.71 26.95
N LEU A 715 -2.99 -3.45 26.05
CA LEU A 715 -4.19 -4.26 25.95
C LEU A 715 -3.92 -5.66 25.38
N GLY A 716 -2.94 -5.83 24.48
CA GLY A 716 -2.54 -7.14 23.98
C GLY A 716 -2.08 -8.09 25.09
N GLN A 717 -1.29 -7.60 26.05
CA GLN A 717 -0.88 -8.39 27.21
C GLN A 717 -2.04 -8.62 28.20
N VAL A 718 -2.75 -7.54 28.56
CA VAL A 718 -3.83 -7.56 29.57
C VAL A 718 -4.99 -8.44 29.12
N SER A 719 -5.46 -8.27 27.88
CA SER A 719 -6.59 -9.03 27.33
C SER A 719 -6.27 -10.52 27.21
N ALA A 720 -5.06 -10.88 26.78
CA ALA A 720 -4.61 -12.27 26.70
C ALA A 720 -4.62 -12.97 28.07
N ALA A 721 -4.07 -12.32 29.10
CA ALA A 721 -4.07 -12.85 30.46
C ALA A 721 -5.49 -13.00 31.02
N LEU A 722 -6.33 -11.97 30.88
CA LEU A 722 -7.71 -11.98 31.34
C LEU A 722 -8.54 -13.07 30.67
N VAL A 723 -8.50 -13.19 29.34
CA VAL A 723 -9.34 -14.17 28.63
C VAL A 723 -8.90 -15.62 28.89
N ALA A 724 -7.61 -15.82 29.21
CA ALA A 724 -7.09 -17.10 29.68
C ALA A 724 -7.54 -17.46 31.12
N GLY A 725 -8.29 -16.58 31.80
CA GLY A 725 -8.85 -16.81 33.13
C GLY A 725 -7.93 -16.40 34.27
N ASN A 726 -6.95 -15.52 34.02
CA ASN A 726 -6.09 -14.94 35.05
C ASN A 726 -6.67 -13.62 35.53
N SER A 727 -6.47 -13.28 36.80
CA SER A 727 -6.59 -11.89 37.24
C SER A 727 -5.29 -11.15 36.93
N VAL A 728 -5.35 -9.83 36.75
CA VAL A 728 -4.26 -9.04 36.17
C VAL A 728 -3.95 -7.81 37.01
N ILE A 729 -2.67 -7.57 37.23
CA ILE A 729 -2.12 -6.29 37.63
C ILE A 729 -1.40 -5.70 36.42
N ALA A 730 -1.93 -4.61 35.89
CA ALA A 730 -1.38 -3.90 34.75
C ALA A 730 -0.52 -2.72 35.22
N LYS A 731 0.76 -2.72 34.83
CA LYS A 731 1.73 -1.66 35.11
C LYS A 731 2.17 -1.04 33.78
N PRO A 732 1.65 0.14 33.40
CA PRO A 732 2.08 0.81 32.18
C PRO A 732 3.46 1.44 32.34
N ALA A 733 4.09 1.84 31.23
CA ALA A 733 5.25 2.73 31.28
C ALA A 733 4.90 4.07 31.94
N GLU A 734 5.89 4.65 32.62
CA GLU A 734 5.70 5.89 33.39
C GLU A 734 5.33 7.08 32.52
N GLN A 735 5.84 7.13 31.29
CA GLN A 735 5.59 8.18 30.31
C GLN A 735 4.14 8.19 29.81
N THR A 736 3.47 7.03 29.78
CA THR A 736 2.19 6.84 29.08
C THR A 736 1.12 6.19 29.96
N SER A 737 0.85 6.82 31.10
CA SER A 737 -0.04 6.29 32.12
C SER A 737 -1.52 6.66 31.93
N LEU A 738 -1.83 7.77 31.26
CA LEU A 738 -3.18 8.30 31.06
C LEU A 738 -3.96 7.43 30.06
N ILE A 739 -3.36 7.05 28.94
CA ILE A 739 -4.02 6.17 27.97
C ILE A 739 -4.27 4.77 28.53
N ALA A 740 -3.33 4.23 29.33
CA ALA A 740 -3.53 2.98 30.04
C ALA A 740 -4.64 3.08 31.10
N TRP A 741 -4.71 4.22 31.80
CA TRP A 741 -5.82 4.52 32.71
C TRP A 741 -7.16 4.54 32.00
N ARG A 742 -7.25 5.22 30.85
CA ARG A 742 -8.47 5.26 30.04
C ARG A 742 -8.85 3.88 29.53
N ALA A 743 -7.89 3.10 29.05
CA ALA A 743 -8.10 1.73 28.58
C ALA A 743 -8.67 0.80 29.68
N VAL A 744 -8.19 0.93 30.93
CA VAL A 744 -8.73 0.15 32.05
C VAL A 744 -10.15 0.60 32.43
N GLN A 745 -10.47 1.88 32.34
CA GLN A 745 -11.86 2.34 32.51
C GLN A 745 -12.79 1.71 31.48
N LEU A 746 -12.38 1.68 30.21
CA LEU A 746 -13.14 1.03 29.14
C LEU A 746 -13.25 -0.49 29.38
N ALA A 747 -12.19 -1.15 29.85
CA ALA A 747 -12.23 -2.58 30.19
C ALA A 747 -13.22 -2.89 31.32
N LEU A 748 -13.28 -2.05 32.36
CA LEU A 748 -14.27 -2.17 33.43
C LEU A 748 -15.69 -1.94 32.90
N GLN A 749 -15.89 -0.93 32.04
CA GLN A 749 -17.16 -0.67 31.37
C GLN A 749 -17.59 -1.84 30.46
N ALA A 750 -16.63 -2.53 29.84
CA ALA A 750 -16.88 -3.73 29.04
C ALA A 750 -17.31 -4.94 29.87
N GLY A 751 -17.28 -4.85 31.20
CA GLY A 751 -17.71 -5.89 32.12
C GLY A 751 -16.58 -6.77 32.66
N ILE A 752 -15.32 -6.36 32.53
CA ILE A 752 -14.23 -7.01 33.28
C ILE A 752 -14.43 -6.72 34.78
N PRO A 753 -14.45 -7.74 35.66
CA PRO A 753 -14.67 -7.52 37.08
C PRO A 753 -13.60 -6.64 37.71
N ALA A 754 -14.04 -5.74 38.60
CA ALA A 754 -13.19 -4.81 39.34
C ALA A 754 -12.14 -5.48 40.26
N ASN A 755 -12.34 -6.75 40.59
CA ASN A 755 -11.41 -7.60 41.34
C ASN A 755 -10.64 -8.58 40.42
N ALA A 756 -10.80 -8.51 39.10
CA ALA A 756 -10.01 -9.28 38.14
C ALA A 756 -8.94 -8.43 37.45
N LEU A 757 -9.04 -7.09 37.49
CA LEU A 757 -8.11 -6.17 36.85
C LEU A 757 -7.80 -4.98 37.78
N ALA A 758 -6.52 -4.76 38.05
CA ALA A 758 -6.01 -3.57 38.72
C ALA A 758 -4.99 -2.85 37.83
N LEU A 759 -4.95 -1.52 37.92
CA LEU A 759 -3.97 -0.68 37.24
C LEU A 759 -3.07 -0.01 38.28
N LEU A 760 -1.75 -0.12 38.10
CA LEU A 760 -0.75 0.49 38.97
C LEU A 760 0.24 1.35 38.15
N PRO A 761 -0.09 2.62 37.83
CA PRO A 761 0.86 3.54 37.24
C PRO A 761 2.02 3.82 38.22
N GLY A 762 3.23 3.96 37.72
CA GLY A 762 4.41 4.27 38.54
C GLY A 762 5.72 3.87 37.88
N ASP A 763 6.83 4.10 38.55
CA ASP A 763 8.15 3.73 38.04
C ASP A 763 8.48 2.23 38.23
N GLY A 764 9.56 1.79 37.60
CA GLY A 764 10.04 0.41 37.69
C GLY A 764 10.51 0.03 39.10
N ALA A 765 11.11 0.95 39.85
CA ALA A 765 11.74 0.66 41.14
C ALA A 765 10.72 0.51 42.29
N THR A 766 9.67 1.31 42.27
CA THR A 766 8.67 1.43 43.36
C THR A 766 7.47 0.52 43.12
N VAL A 767 7.12 0.27 41.86
CA VAL A 767 5.97 -0.58 41.50
C VAL A 767 6.42 -1.89 40.85
N GLY A 768 7.23 -1.82 39.79
CA GLY A 768 7.62 -2.99 39.00
C GLY A 768 8.46 -4.02 39.77
N ALA A 769 9.49 -3.58 40.49
CA ALA A 769 10.37 -4.47 41.24
C ALA A 769 9.66 -5.15 42.43
N PRO A 770 8.87 -4.45 43.28
CA PRO A 770 8.07 -5.12 44.30
C PRO A 770 7.07 -6.13 43.73
N LEU A 771 6.41 -5.78 42.63
CA LEU A 771 5.49 -6.70 41.94
C LEU A 771 6.22 -7.97 41.48
N THR A 772 7.35 -7.82 40.78
CA THR A 772 8.13 -8.96 40.27
C THR A 772 8.93 -9.71 41.35
N ALA A 773 9.00 -9.22 42.58
CA ALA A 773 9.54 -9.96 43.72
C ALA A 773 8.46 -10.76 44.50
N ASP A 774 7.18 -10.42 44.38
CA ASP A 774 6.11 -10.99 45.20
C ASP A 774 5.71 -12.42 44.76
N SER A 775 5.65 -13.35 45.72
CA SER A 775 5.37 -14.77 45.48
C SER A 775 3.91 -15.07 45.09
N ARG A 776 2.97 -14.13 45.27
CA ARG A 776 1.56 -14.30 44.91
C ARG A 776 1.32 -14.26 43.39
N ILE A 777 2.27 -13.73 42.62
CA ILE A 777 2.14 -13.62 41.16
C ILE A 777 2.50 -14.95 40.51
N ALA A 778 1.60 -15.44 39.65
CA ALA A 778 1.69 -16.70 38.93
C ALA A 778 2.32 -16.60 37.53
N GLY A 779 2.66 -15.40 37.06
CA GLY A 779 3.37 -15.16 35.81
C GLY A 779 3.56 -13.67 35.48
N VAL A 780 4.49 -13.38 34.57
CA VAL A 780 4.76 -12.02 34.09
C VAL A 780 4.71 -11.99 32.57
N ALA A 781 3.94 -11.06 32.01
CA ALA A 781 4.03 -10.65 30.62
C ALA A 781 4.70 -9.26 30.57
N PHE A 782 5.88 -9.18 29.97
CA PHE A 782 6.70 -7.99 29.92
C PHE A 782 7.03 -7.65 28.47
N THR A 783 6.92 -6.37 28.13
CA THR A 783 7.47 -5.84 26.89
C THR A 783 8.27 -4.56 27.20
N GLY A 784 9.54 -4.52 26.79
CA GLY A 784 10.44 -3.41 27.09
C GLY A 784 11.90 -3.74 26.79
N SER A 785 12.85 -3.13 27.51
CA SER A 785 14.27 -3.36 27.23
C SER A 785 14.77 -4.75 27.63
N THR A 786 15.77 -5.26 26.92
CA THR A 786 16.41 -6.56 27.22
C THR A 786 17.02 -6.56 28.63
N GLU A 787 17.60 -5.44 29.06
CA GLU A 787 18.19 -5.29 30.40
C GLU A 787 17.12 -5.43 31.50
N THR A 788 15.95 -4.83 31.30
CA THR A 788 14.83 -4.91 32.25
C THR A 788 14.24 -6.31 32.28
N ALA A 789 14.07 -6.97 31.13
CA ALA A 789 13.63 -8.36 31.08
C ALA A 789 14.56 -9.30 31.86
N GLN A 790 15.88 -9.10 31.78
CA GLN A 790 16.83 -9.88 32.55
C GLN A 790 16.76 -9.61 34.05
N LEU A 791 16.51 -8.35 34.47
CA LEU A 791 16.28 -8.02 35.87
C LEU A 791 15.04 -8.72 36.41
N ILE A 792 13.93 -8.70 35.67
CA ILE A 792 12.70 -9.41 36.01
C ILE A 792 12.97 -10.92 36.10
N ASN A 793 13.63 -11.51 35.11
CA ASN A 793 13.94 -12.94 35.11
C ASN A 793 14.75 -13.36 36.35
N ARG A 794 15.77 -12.58 36.72
CA ARG A 794 16.55 -12.82 37.95
C ARG A 794 15.68 -12.69 39.20
N ALA A 795 14.84 -11.64 39.27
CA ALA A 795 13.95 -11.45 40.41
C ALA A 795 12.98 -12.63 40.59
N LEU A 796 12.39 -13.13 39.49
CA LEU A 796 11.52 -14.31 39.50
C LEU A 796 12.27 -15.57 39.96
N ALA A 797 13.50 -15.77 39.50
CA ALA A 797 14.33 -16.92 39.86
C ALA A 797 14.82 -16.91 41.32
N HIS A 798 14.87 -15.73 41.97
CA HIS A 798 15.29 -15.58 43.36
C HIS A 798 14.15 -15.81 44.38
N ARG A 799 12.92 -16.01 43.93
CA ARG A 799 11.77 -16.24 44.83
C ARG A 799 11.83 -17.63 45.45
N ASP A 800 11.48 -17.72 46.74
CA ASP A 800 11.20 -18.99 47.42
C ASP A 800 9.76 -19.48 47.11
N SER A 801 9.40 -19.55 45.83
CA SER A 801 8.08 -19.96 45.34
C SER A 801 8.18 -20.90 44.12
N GLY A 802 7.04 -21.40 43.62
CA GLY A 802 7.02 -22.14 42.36
C GLY A 802 7.57 -21.31 41.18
N ILE A 803 8.19 -21.97 40.21
CA ILE A 803 8.70 -21.31 39.00
C ILE A 803 7.52 -20.83 38.15
N VAL A 804 7.50 -19.54 37.84
CA VAL A 804 6.42 -18.91 37.07
C VAL A 804 6.84 -18.58 35.64
N PRO A 805 5.91 -18.55 34.67
CA PRO A 805 6.19 -18.08 33.32
C PRO A 805 6.64 -16.62 33.28
N LEU A 806 7.66 -16.36 32.48
CA LEU A 806 7.97 -15.04 31.95
C LEU A 806 7.76 -15.08 30.43
N ILE A 807 6.91 -14.19 29.93
CA ILE A 807 6.82 -13.83 28.51
C ILE A 807 7.50 -12.47 28.42
N ALA A 808 8.68 -12.40 27.79
CA ALA A 808 9.43 -11.17 27.62
C ALA A 808 9.67 -10.90 26.13
N GLU A 809 9.01 -9.88 25.60
CA GLU A 809 9.28 -9.34 24.26
C GLU A 809 10.14 -8.10 24.39
N THR A 810 11.24 -8.02 23.64
CA THR A 810 12.28 -7.00 23.85
C THR A 810 12.76 -6.37 22.55
N GLY A 811 13.88 -5.66 22.59
CA GLY A 811 14.41 -4.88 21.47
C GLY A 811 14.99 -5.70 20.31
N GLY A 812 15.49 -5.00 19.30
CA GLY A 812 16.08 -5.62 18.11
C GLY A 812 17.12 -4.74 17.42
N GLN A 813 18.19 -5.37 16.92
CA GLN A 813 19.10 -4.74 15.96
C GLN A 813 18.65 -5.10 14.52
N ASN A 814 17.45 -4.65 14.16
CA ASN A 814 16.77 -5.11 12.95
C ASN A 814 17.49 -4.66 11.68
N ALA A 815 17.58 -5.57 10.72
CA ALA A 815 18.25 -5.33 9.46
C ALA A 815 17.28 -5.35 8.27
N MET A 816 17.68 -4.73 7.16
CA MET A 816 17.05 -4.94 5.85
C MET A 816 18.15 -5.24 4.83
N ILE A 817 18.01 -6.32 4.07
CA ILE A 817 18.95 -6.73 3.02
C ILE A 817 18.36 -6.41 1.66
N ILE A 818 19.13 -5.71 0.83
CA ILE A 818 18.72 -5.28 -0.49
C ILE A 818 19.76 -5.77 -1.50
N ASP A 819 19.29 -6.47 -2.53
CA ASP A 819 20.09 -6.86 -3.69
C ASP A 819 19.86 -5.94 -4.89
N SER A 820 20.67 -6.13 -5.94
CA SER A 820 20.64 -5.33 -7.16
C SER A 820 19.40 -5.55 -8.04
N THR A 821 18.56 -6.55 -7.74
CA THR A 821 17.30 -6.81 -8.46
C THR A 821 16.14 -5.94 -7.98
N SER A 822 16.32 -5.30 -6.82
CA SER A 822 15.29 -4.51 -6.14
C SER A 822 14.94 -3.23 -6.89
N LEU A 823 13.70 -2.76 -6.73
CA LEU A 823 13.26 -1.46 -7.23
C LEU A 823 13.70 -0.34 -6.27
N PRO A 824 14.62 0.57 -6.66
CA PRO A 824 15.14 1.62 -5.78
C PRO A 824 14.08 2.50 -5.13
N GLU A 825 13.06 2.87 -5.91
CA GLU A 825 12.01 3.77 -5.47
C GLU A 825 11.16 3.14 -4.36
N GLN A 826 10.83 1.85 -4.49
CA GLN A 826 10.13 1.10 -3.45
C GLN A 826 11.00 0.92 -2.22
N VAL A 827 12.26 0.52 -2.41
CA VAL A 827 13.25 0.38 -1.33
C VAL A 827 13.32 1.64 -0.47
N VAL A 828 13.46 2.82 -1.08
CA VAL A 828 13.65 4.06 -0.33
C VAL A 828 12.40 4.39 0.48
N ARG A 829 11.19 4.21 -0.09
CA ARG A 829 9.93 4.38 0.67
C ARG A 829 9.84 3.44 1.87
N ASP A 830 10.13 2.16 1.65
CA ASP A 830 10.06 1.14 2.70
C ASP A 830 11.13 1.34 3.77
N VAL A 831 12.32 1.84 3.41
CA VAL A 831 13.40 2.24 4.34
C VAL A 831 12.96 3.44 5.18
N LEU A 832 12.44 4.51 4.57
CA LEU A 832 12.00 5.71 5.30
C LEU A 832 10.92 5.35 6.33
N ARG A 833 9.89 4.62 5.91
CA ARG A 833 8.82 4.15 6.80
C ARG A 833 9.37 3.25 7.90
N SER A 834 10.23 2.28 7.56
CA SER A 834 10.74 1.33 8.55
C SER A 834 11.72 1.96 9.55
N ALA A 835 12.52 2.95 9.14
CA ALA A 835 13.55 3.55 10.00
C ALA A 835 13.04 4.74 10.81
N PHE A 836 12.14 5.55 10.24
CA PHE A 836 11.83 6.89 10.76
C PHE A 836 10.38 7.09 11.19
N ALA A 837 9.41 6.27 10.75
CA ALA A 837 8.04 6.35 11.25
C ALA A 837 8.01 6.21 12.78
N SER A 838 7.12 6.95 13.44
CA SER A 838 7.08 7.06 14.91
C SER A 838 8.43 7.49 15.54
N ALA A 839 9.20 8.32 14.84
CA ALA A 839 10.57 8.69 15.20
C ALA A 839 11.49 7.47 15.44
N GLY A 840 11.29 6.38 14.69
CA GLY A 840 12.05 5.14 14.87
C GLY A 840 11.82 4.44 16.21
N GLN A 841 10.79 4.82 16.97
CA GLN A 841 10.46 4.28 18.30
C GLN A 841 9.59 3.01 18.21
N ARG A 842 9.82 2.18 17.20
CA ARG A 842 9.21 0.85 17.07
C ARG A 842 10.27 -0.20 17.34
N CYS A 843 9.94 -1.25 18.09
CA CYS A 843 10.86 -2.38 18.27
C CYS A 843 11.19 -3.07 16.94
N SER A 844 10.30 -2.98 15.94
CA SER A 844 10.48 -3.47 14.57
C SER A 844 11.23 -2.50 13.63
N ALA A 845 11.57 -1.30 14.09
CA ALA A 845 12.16 -0.28 13.22
C ALA A 845 13.51 -0.73 12.65
N LEU A 846 13.77 -0.32 11.40
CA LEU A 846 15.00 -0.60 10.68
C LEU A 846 16.18 0.14 11.33
N ARG A 847 17.16 -0.63 11.79
CA ARG A 847 18.40 -0.11 12.38
C ARG A 847 19.57 -0.16 11.42
N VAL A 848 19.65 -1.22 10.60
CA VAL A 848 20.78 -1.47 9.69
C VAL A 848 20.31 -1.87 8.29
N LEU A 849 20.60 -1.04 7.31
CA LEU A 849 20.36 -1.30 5.90
C LEU A 849 21.61 -1.90 5.25
N TYR A 850 21.52 -3.14 4.77
CA TYR A 850 22.53 -3.76 3.92
C TYR A 850 22.17 -3.52 2.46
N VAL A 851 23.03 -2.81 1.73
CA VAL A 851 22.82 -2.51 0.31
C VAL A 851 23.93 -3.14 -0.52
N GLN A 852 23.56 -3.91 -1.55
CA GLN A 852 24.54 -4.47 -2.47
C GLN A 852 25.33 -3.34 -3.15
N GLU A 853 26.66 -3.48 -3.19
CA GLU A 853 27.61 -2.46 -3.63
C GLU A 853 27.24 -1.86 -5.01
N ASP A 854 26.77 -2.70 -5.94
CA ASP A 854 26.45 -2.31 -7.32
C ASP A 854 25.29 -1.30 -7.46
N VAL A 855 24.41 -1.21 -6.45
CA VAL A 855 23.27 -0.27 -6.44
C VAL A 855 23.34 0.75 -5.29
N ALA A 856 24.36 0.64 -4.43
CA ALA A 856 24.46 1.42 -3.21
C ALA A 856 24.45 2.94 -3.44
N ASP A 857 25.23 3.45 -4.40
CA ASP A 857 25.32 4.90 -4.63
C ASP A 857 23.96 5.50 -5.06
N ARG A 858 23.22 4.82 -5.94
CA ARG A 858 21.90 5.26 -6.37
C ARG A 858 20.90 5.27 -5.22
N ILE A 859 20.90 4.22 -4.39
CA ILE A 859 20.03 4.13 -3.21
C ILE A 859 20.37 5.21 -2.20
N VAL A 860 21.65 5.41 -1.90
CA VAL A 860 22.13 6.44 -0.96
C VAL A 860 21.75 7.84 -1.42
N GLU A 861 21.87 8.13 -2.72
CA GLU A 861 21.48 9.42 -3.28
C GLU A 861 19.98 9.67 -3.18
N MET A 862 19.17 8.70 -3.59
CA MET A 862 17.71 8.79 -3.53
C MET A 862 17.20 8.87 -2.09
N LEU A 863 17.78 8.09 -1.17
CA LEU A 863 17.48 8.13 0.26
C LEU A 863 17.80 9.51 0.85
N ARG A 864 18.98 10.08 0.53
CA ARG A 864 19.34 11.44 0.98
C ARG A 864 18.28 12.45 0.53
N GLY A 865 17.90 12.43 -0.75
CA GLY A 865 16.91 13.36 -1.28
C GLY A 865 15.54 13.18 -0.62
N ALA A 866 15.08 11.94 -0.48
CA ALA A 866 13.77 11.65 0.10
C ALA A 866 13.72 12.00 1.60
N MET A 867 14.82 11.83 2.33
CA MET A 867 14.94 12.32 3.71
C MET A 867 14.78 13.85 3.80
N GLN A 868 15.31 14.62 2.85
CA GLN A 868 15.15 16.09 2.87
C GLN A 868 13.69 16.54 2.69
N GLU A 869 12.84 15.67 2.16
CA GLU A 869 11.42 15.96 1.98
C GLU A 869 10.57 15.64 3.21
N GLN A 870 11.12 14.97 4.24
CA GLN A 870 10.39 14.63 5.47
C GLN A 870 10.19 15.84 6.37
N VAL A 871 8.98 15.95 6.94
CA VAL A 871 8.59 16.98 7.89
C VAL A 871 8.66 16.42 9.31
N VAL A 872 9.55 16.99 10.11
CA VAL A 872 9.61 16.77 11.57
C VAL A 872 8.80 17.88 12.25
N GLY A 873 7.87 17.56 13.14
CA GLY A 873 7.04 18.58 13.76
C GLY A 873 5.96 18.07 14.70
N ASP A 874 4.96 18.91 14.97
CA ASP A 874 3.79 18.58 15.78
C ASP A 874 3.06 17.37 15.18
N PRO A 875 2.98 16.23 15.88
CA PRO A 875 2.36 15.03 15.35
C PRO A 875 0.83 15.11 15.08
N SER A 876 0.14 16.21 15.44
CA SER A 876 -1.32 16.37 15.26
C SER A 876 -1.62 16.97 13.89
N LEU A 877 -0.60 17.52 13.24
CA LEU A 877 -0.69 18.02 11.90
C LEU A 877 -0.59 16.85 10.91
N HIS A 878 -1.52 16.78 9.97
CA HIS A 878 -1.50 15.80 8.88
C HIS A 878 -0.25 15.90 8.01
N SER A 879 0.41 17.07 8.00
CA SER A 879 1.67 17.32 7.31
C SER A 879 2.92 16.78 8.01
N THR A 880 2.81 16.26 9.23
CA THR A 880 3.96 15.77 9.99
C THR A 880 4.24 14.29 9.70
N ASP A 881 5.46 13.98 9.27
CA ASP A 881 5.91 12.60 9.04
C ASP A 881 6.52 11.97 10.29
N VAL A 882 7.25 12.78 11.05
CA VAL A 882 8.05 12.33 12.19
C VAL A 882 7.79 13.24 13.39
N GLY A 883 7.22 12.64 14.44
CA GLY A 883 7.00 13.29 15.73
C GLY A 883 8.27 13.38 16.60
N PRO A 884 8.12 13.79 17.87
CA PRO A 884 9.19 13.83 18.87
C PRO A 884 9.58 12.43 19.34
N VAL A 885 10.74 12.32 20.00
CA VAL A 885 11.02 11.18 20.88
C VAL A 885 10.38 11.39 22.26
N ILE A 886 10.13 10.31 22.98
CA ILE A 886 9.23 10.30 24.15
C ILE A 886 9.64 11.27 25.28
N ASP A 887 10.92 11.39 25.58
CA ASP A 887 11.42 12.22 26.67
C ASP A 887 12.86 12.71 26.46
N ARG A 888 13.35 13.51 27.41
CA ARG A 888 14.69 14.11 27.37
C ARG A 888 15.82 13.09 27.53
N GLU A 889 15.58 11.98 28.24
CA GLU A 889 16.59 10.94 28.43
C GLU A 889 16.82 10.20 27.11
N ALA A 890 15.74 9.81 26.44
CA ALA A 890 15.78 9.23 25.11
C ALA A 890 16.45 10.20 24.11
N GLN A 891 16.04 11.47 24.10
CA GLN A 891 16.63 12.50 23.23
C GLN A 891 18.15 12.62 23.44
N GLN A 892 18.61 12.78 24.69
CA GLN A 892 20.03 12.95 24.98
C GLN A 892 20.84 11.70 24.62
N GLY A 893 20.32 10.51 24.90
CA GLY A 893 20.95 9.25 24.52
C GLY A 893 21.18 9.14 23.02
N LEU A 894 20.16 9.48 22.23
CA LEU A 894 20.22 9.46 20.77
C LEU A 894 21.15 10.53 20.21
N LEU A 895 21.10 11.76 20.73
CA LEU A 895 22.02 12.84 20.33
C LEU A 895 23.48 12.47 20.62
N ASN A 896 23.76 11.84 21.77
CA ASN A 896 25.10 11.35 22.10
C ASN A 896 25.59 10.29 21.09
N HIS A 897 24.71 9.37 20.66
CA HIS A 897 25.05 8.39 19.63
C HIS A 897 25.31 9.05 18.27
N ILE A 898 24.49 10.03 17.87
CA ILE A 898 24.70 10.80 16.64
C ILE A 898 26.07 11.49 16.66
N GLU A 899 26.45 12.12 17.77
CA GLU A 899 27.76 12.77 17.90
C GLU A 899 28.93 11.76 17.90
N LYS A 900 28.75 10.55 18.45
CA LYS A 900 29.72 9.44 18.31
C LYS A 900 29.87 9.02 16.84
N MET A 901 28.75 8.87 16.13
CA MET A 901 28.74 8.44 14.71
C MET A 901 29.34 9.50 13.79
N LYS A 902 29.07 10.80 13.99
CA LYS A 902 29.71 11.88 13.20
C LYS A 902 31.24 11.85 13.24
N ARG A 903 31.84 11.26 14.28
CA ARG A 903 33.31 11.13 14.43
C ARG A 903 33.87 9.83 13.84
N SER A 904 33.04 8.83 13.62
CA SER A 904 33.47 7.44 13.33
C SER A 904 32.79 6.80 12.12
N ALA A 905 31.83 7.49 11.49
CA ALA A 905 31.02 7.03 10.38
C ALA A 905 30.79 8.17 9.39
N ARG A 906 30.42 7.83 8.15
CA ARG A 906 30.10 8.83 7.13
C ARG A 906 28.64 9.24 7.24
N LEU A 907 28.36 10.52 7.44
CA LEU A 907 26.99 11.04 7.41
C LEU A 907 26.42 10.90 5.98
N VAL A 908 25.32 10.15 5.84
CA VAL A 908 24.54 10.08 4.60
C VAL A 908 23.63 11.30 4.54
N ALA A 909 22.72 11.45 5.49
CA ALA A 909 21.81 12.59 5.52
C ALA A 909 21.29 12.83 6.94
N GLN A 910 20.87 14.05 7.20
CA GLN A 910 20.13 14.43 8.40
C GLN A 910 19.03 15.40 7.95
N THR A 911 17.81 15.21 8.44
CA THR A 911 16.68 16.06 8.08
C THR A 911 16.78 17.41 8.78
N PRO A 912 16.15 18.47 8.23
CA PRO A 912 15.95 19.70 8.99
C PRO A 912 15.07 19.44 10.22
N LEU A 913 15.31 20.21 11.29
CA LEU A 913 14.42 20.32 12.43
C LEU A 913 13.61 21.62 12.32
N PRO A 914 12.38 21.65 12.83
CA PRO A 914 11.59 22.87 12.83
C PRO A 914 12.20 23.91 13.81
N PRO A 915 11.96 25.22 13.61
CA PRO A 915 12.55 26.28 14.43
C PRO A 915 12.23 26.18 15.93
N ASP A 916 11.08 25.62 16.26
CA ASP A 916 10.54 25.41 17.61
C ASP A 916 10.91 24.03 18.21
N ALA A 917 11.77 23.25 17.56
CA ALA A 917 12.17 21.92 18.02
C ALA A 917 12.75 21.89 19.45
N SER A 918 13.24 23.01 19.97
CA SER A 918 13.75 23.15 21.34
C SER A 918 12.65 23.13 22.42
N GLU A 919 11.38 23.36 22.05
CA GLU A 919 10.24 23.32 22.97
C GLU A 919 9.82 21.88 23.31
N GLY A 920 10.11 20.94 22.40
CA GLY A 920 9.88 19.52 22.55
C GLY A 920 11.14 18.68 22.69
N THR A 921 10.99 17.37 22.53
CA THR A 921 12.06 16.38 22.55
C THR A 921 12.28 15.78 21.17
N PHE A 922 12.59 16.61 20.17
CA PHE A 922 12.82 16.14 18.80
C PHE A 922 14.26 15.64 18.58
N VAL A 923 14.39 14.62 17.71
CA VAL A 923 15.67 14.14 17.16
C VAL A 923 15.50 14.06 15.66
N ALA A 924 16.39 14.70 14.90
CA ALA A 924 16.36 14.66 13.45
C ALA A 924 16.59 13.23 12.95
N PRO A 925 15.72 12.68 12.06
CA PRO A 925 16.07 11.50 11.30
C PRO A 925 17.45 11.62 10.66
N THR A 926 18.31 10.65 10.97
CA THR A 926 19.73 10.68 10.62
C THR A 926 20.16 9.34 10.06
N ALA A 927 20.86 9.35 8.93
CA ALA A 927 21.41 8.16 8.29
C ALA A 927 22.95 8.23 8.25
N PHE A 928 23.61 7.16 8.67
CA PHE A 928 25.07 7.00 8.62
C PHE A 928 25.46 5.79 7.78
N GLU A 929 26.55 5.89 7.05
CA GLU A 929 27.24 4.76 6.43
C GLU A 929 28.37 4.31 7.36
N ILE A 930 28.34 3.03 7.73
CA ILE A 930 29.26 2.36 8.67
C ILE A 930 29.94 1.17 7.99
N ASP A 931 31.08 0.73 8.51
CA ASP A 931 31.86 -0.38 7.96
C ASP A 931 31.23 -1.74 8.28
N SER A 932 30.62 -1.87 9.46
CA SER A 932 30.02 -3.13 9.91
C SER A 932 28.98 -2.91 11.01
N ILE A 933 27.94 -3.75 11.03
CA ILE A 933 26.97 -3.82 12.15
C ILE A 933 27.65 -4.03 13.51
N ALA A 934 28.85 -4.61 13.54
CA ALA A 934 29.62 -4.81 14.78
C ALA A 934 30.05 -3.50 15.46
N GLN A 935 29.97 -2.35 14.78
CA GLN A 935 30.16 -1.03 15.39
C GLN A 935 29.01 -0.63 16.33
N LEU A 936 27.87 -1.34 16.26
CA LEU A 936 26.68 -1.07 17.06
C LEU A 936 26.62 -2.02 18.26
N GLU A 937 26.94 -1.49 19.44
CA GLU A 937 27.01 -2.25 20.69
C GLU A 937 25.62 -2.60 21.26
N ARG A 938 24.61 -1.76 20.99
CA ARG A 938 23.24 -1.90 21.48
C ARG A 938 22.23 -1.27 20.52
N GLU A 939 20.95 -1.55 20.73
CA GLU A 939 19.87 -0.88 20.01
C GLU A 939 19.88 0.64 20.30
N GLN A 940 19.66 1.44 19.25
CA GLN A 940 19.42 2.88 19.35
C GLN A 940 17.95 3.13 19.03
N PHE A 941 17.15 3.38 20.07
CA PHE A 941 15.68 3.43 19.99
C PHE A 941 15.18 4.80 19.51
N GLY A 942 15.50 5.16 18.27
CA GLY A 942 15.16 6.46 17.68
C GLY A 942 15.39 6.49 16.16
N PRO A 943 15.28 7.67 15.52
CA PRO A 943 15.25 7.77 14.07
C PRO A 943 16.67 7.80 13.50
N ILE A 944 17.45 6.74 13.75
CA ILE A 944 18.85 6.62 13.33
C ILE A 944 19.04 5.36 12.49
N LEU A 945 19.26 5.56 11.19
CA LEU A 945 19.55 4.50 10.23
C LEU A 945 21.06 4.34 10.07
N HIS A 946 21.52 3.10 10.05
CA HIS A 946 22.90 2.76 9.70
C HIS A 946 22.89 1.98 8.39
N LEU A 947 23.85 2.23 7.51
CA LEU A 947 23.97 1.59 6.20
C LEU A 947 25.31 0.88 6.09
N VAL A 948 25.28 -0.36 5.62
CA VAL A 948 26.46 -1.18 5.31
C VAL A 948 26.39 -1.60 3.85
N ARG A 949 27.47 -1.40 3.10
CA ARG A 949 27.59 -1.95 1.74
C ARG A 949 28.11 -3.38 1.81
N TYR A 950 27.64 -4.25 0.92
CA TYR A 950 28.17 -5.62 0.80
C TYR A 950 28.27 -6.06 -0.65
N LYS A 951 29.17 -7.00 -0.94
CA LYS A 951 29.26 -7.65 -2.26
C LYS A 951 28.25 -8.78 -2.34
N ALA A 952 27.69 -9.06 -3.52
CA ALA A 952 26.75 -10.17 -3.71
C ALA A 952 27.29 -11.52 -3.18
N SER A 953 28.59 -11.79 -3.38
CA SER A 953 29.28 -12.99 -2.88
C SER A 953 29.45 -13.07 -1.36
N GLU A 954 29.11 -12.01 -0.64
CA GLU A 954 29.22 -11.90 0.81
C GLU A 954 27.87 -11.98 1.53
N LEU A 955 26.78 -12.27 0.82
CA LEU A 955 25.44 -12.41 1.40
C LEU A 955 25.42 -13.32 2.64
N ASP A 956 26.13 -14.45 2.58
CA ASP A 956 26.23 -15.37 3.71
C ASP A 956 26.92 -14.74 4.94
N LYS A 957 27.94 -13.92 4.72
CA LYS A 957 28.61 -13.18 5.81
C LYS A 957 27.69 -12.12 6.40
N VAL A 958 26.86 -11.46 5.59
CA VAL A 958 25.85 -10.51 6.05
C VAL A 958 24.84 -11.22 6.97
N ILE A 959 24.33 -12.38 6.55
CA ILE A 959 23.39 -13.16 7.38
C ILE A 959 24.06 -13.58 8.69
N ASP A 960 25.32 -14.01 8.66
CA ASP A 960 26.07 -14.35 9.88
C ASP A 960 26.29 -13.14 10.79
N ALA A 961 26.60 -11.97 10.23
CA ALA A 961 26.77 -10.74 11.01
C ALA A 961 25.47 -10.30 11.69
N ILE A 962 24.33 -10.42 11.01
CA ILE A 962 23.01 -10.16 11.59
C ILE A 962 22.73 -11.11 12.75
N ASN A 963 22.93 -12.41 12.54
CA ASN A 963 22.72 -13.44 13.56
C ASN A 963 23.67 -13.26 14.77
N ALA A 964 24.90 -12.81 14.53
CA ALA A 964 25.91 -12.61 15.57
C ALA A 964 25.58 -11.47 16.54
N THR A 965 24.66 -10.57 16.20
CA THR A 965 24.16 -9.54 17.14
C THR A 965 23.44 -10.15 18.34
N GLY A 966 23.00 -11.41 18.24
CA GLY A 966 22.22 -12.10 19.26
C GLY A 966 20.74 -11.71 19.30
N TYR A 967 20.35 -10.62 18.61
CA TYR A 967 18.96 -10.23 18.38
C TYR A 967 18.34 -11.04 17.24
N GLY A 968 17.01 -10.97 17.14
CA GLY A 968 16.25 -11.74 16.16
C GLY A 968 14.78 -11.35 16.06
N LEU A 969 14.47 -10.06 15.90
CA LEU A 969 13.09 -9.55 15.88
C LEU A 969 12.51 -9.39 14.47
N THR A 970 12.93 -8.37 13.71
CA THR A 970 12.50 -8.16 12.31
C THR A 970 13.66 -8.16 11.29
N LEU A 971 13.37 -8.63 10.08
CA LEU A 971 14.25 -8.58 8.91
C LEU A 971 13.44 -8.19 7.67
N GLY A 972 13.87 -7.13 6.98
CA GLY A 972 13.41 -6.80 5.64
C GLY A 972 14.28 -7.45 4.57
N VAL A 973 13.69 -7.91 3.47
CA VAL A 973 14.42 -8.42 2.31
C VAL A 973 13.80 -7.84 1.06
N HIS A 974 14.57 -7.02 0.33
CA HIS A 974 14.21 -6.61 -1.02
C HIS A 974 15.03 -7.42 -2.03
N SER A 975 14.31 -8.23 -2.81
CA SER A 975 14.84 -9.06 -3.89
C SER A 975 13.72 -9.62 -4.74
N ARG A 976 13.92 -9.66 -6.06
CA ARG A 976 13.06 -10.35 -7.02
C ARG A 976 13.47 -11.80 -7.26
N ASN A 977 14.63 -12.21 -6.73
CA ASN A 977 15.12 -13.57 -6.77
C ASN A 977 14.54 -14.35 -5.58
N GLU A 978 13.63 -15.28 -5.86
CA GLU A 978 12.96 -16.05 -4.81
C GLU A 978 13.91 -17.06 -4.15
N GLU A 979 14.89 -17.59 -4.88
CA GLU A 979 15.92 -18.44 -4.31
C GLU A 979 16.75 -17.66 -3.27
N THR A 980 17.10 -16.40 -3.58
CA THR A 980 17.81 -15.51 -2.64
C THR A 980 16.98 -15.23 -1.39
N THR A 981 15.70 -14.88 -1.53
CA THR A 981 14.83 -14.63 -0.37
C THR A 981 14.63 -15.90 0.46
N ARG A 982 14.43 -17.07 -0.18
CA ARG A 982 14.32 -18.38 0.50
C ARG A 982 15.61 -18.76 1.22
N HIS A 983 16.77 -18.49 0.62
CA HIS A 983 18.08 -18.73 1.22
C HIS A 983 18.27 -17.90 2.49
N ILE A 984 18.02 -16.60 2.41
CA ILE A 984 18.06 -15.68 3.56
C ILE A 984 17.10 -16.15 4.66
N ALA A 985 15.84 -16.39 4.32
CA ALA A 985 14.81 -16.79 5.28
C ALA A 985 15.12 -18.13 5.99
N ARG A 986 15.85 -19.06 5.35
CA ARG A 986 16.27 -20.34 5.94
C ARG A 986 17.43 -20.19 6.93
N ARG A 987 18.34 -19.24 6.70
CA ARG A 987 19.55 -19.07 7.52
C ARG A 987 19.43 -18.02 8.62
N VAL A 988 18.59 -17.01 8.42
CA VAL A 988 18.43 -15.94 9.41
C VAL A 988 17.71 -16.47 10.66
N ARG A 989 18.13 -16.02 11.83
CA ARG A 989 17.52 -16.34 13.13
C ARG A 989 16.66 -15.17 13.60
N VAL A 990 15.63 -14.85 12.83
CA VAL A 990 14.73 -13.72 13.07
C VAL A 990 13.28 -14.18 13.17
N GLY A 991 12.50 -13.55 14.04
CA GLY A 991 11.10 -13.90 14.29
C GLY A 991 10.14 -13.50 13.17
N ASN A 992 10.33 -12.34 12.55
CA ASN A 992 9.46 -11.82 11.50
C ASN A 992 10.29 -11.38 10.28
N THR A 993 10.10 -12.03 9.13
CA THR A 993 10.76 -11.66 7.87
C THR A 993 9.75 -11.07 6.90
N TYR A 994 10.06 -9.90 6.34
CA TYR A 994 9.22 -9.14 5.43
C TYR A 994 9.90 -9.06 4.06
N ILE A 995 9.22 -9.49 3.00
CA ILE A 995 9.79 -9.56 1.64
C ILE A 995 9.12 -8.51 0.76
N ASN A 996 9.92 -7.64 0.13
CA ASN A 996 9.50 -6.59 -0.81
C ASN A 996 8.40 -5.68 -0.25
N ARG A 997 8.58 -5.23 0.99
CA ARG A 997 7.74 -4.25 1.71
C ARG A 997 8.50 -3.72 2.93
N ASP A 998 7.94 -2.70 3.58
CA ASP A 998 8.32 -2.29 4.93
C ASP A 998 8.33 -3.46 5.95
N GLN A 999 9.02 -3.26 7.08
CA GLN A 999 9.14 -4.26 8.15
C GLN A 999 8.47 -3.85 9.46
N VAL A 1000 7.56 -2.87 9.41
CA VAL A 1000 6.81 -2.32 10.55
C VAL A 1000 5.31 -2.58 10.37
N GLY A 1001 4.52 -2.41 11.43
CA GLY A 1001 3.07 -2.58 11.38
C GLY A 1001 2.63 -4.04 11.18
N ALA A 1002 3.12 -4.95 12.05
CA ALA A 1002 2.65 -6.32 12.04
C ALA A 1002 1.16 -6.39 12.41
N VAL A 1003 0.36 -7.12 11.64
CA VAL A 1003 -1.09 -7.20 11.86
C VAL A 1003 -1.42 -8.44 12.68
N VAL A 1004 -2.19 -8.25 13.76
CA VAL A 1004 -2.65 -9.32 14.67
C VAL A 1004 -3.39 -10.42 13.91
N GLY A 1005 -3.00 -11.67 14.14
CA GLY A 1005 -3.57 -12.84 13.46
C GLY A 1005 -3.07 -13.07 12.03
N VAL A 1006 -2.33 -12.11 11.44
CA VAL A 1006 -1.79 -12.22 10.07
C VAL A 1006 -0.27 -12.35 10.06
N GLN A 1007 0.43 -11.50 10.82
CA GLN A 1007 1.87 -11.63 11.08
C GLN A 1007 2.11 -11.72 12.60
N PRO A 1008 1.85 -12.88 13.24
CA PRO A 1008 2.18 -13.08 14.65
C PRO A 1008 3.58 -12.53 14.99
N PHE A 1009 3.61 -11.60 15.94
CA PHE A 1009 4.78 -10.75 16.15
C PHE A 1009 5.55 -11.17 17.39
N GLY A 1010 6.87 -11.23 17.25
CA GLY A 1010 7.77 -11.56 18.35
C GLY A 1010 9.08 -12.17 17.87
N GLY A 1011 10.13 -12.00 18.67
CA GLY A 1011 11.50 -12.35 18.28
C GLY A 1011 12.00 -13.68 18.83
N GLN A 1012 13.32 -13.88 18.69
CA GLN A 1012 14.08 -14.93 19.37
C GLN A 1012 15.42 -14.38 19.86
N GLY A 1013 16.15 -15.14 20.68
CA GLY A 1013 17.42 -14.70 21.25
C GLY A 1013 17.25 -13.52 22.20
N LEU A 1014 18.05 -12.47 22.04
CA LEU A 1014 17.96 -11.25 22.84
C LEU A 1014 16.68 -10.44 22.60
N SER A 1015 15.91 -10.78 21.56
CA SER A 1015 14.67 -10.08 21.19
C SER A 1015 13.42 -10.63 21.85
N GLY A 1016 13.47 -11.81 22.46
CA GLY A 1016 12.36 -12.26 23.29
C GLY A 1016 12.31 -13.76 23.53
N THR A 1017 11.41 -14.15 24.44
CA THR A 1017 11.17 -15.54 24.81
C THR A 1017 10.12 -16.21 23.94
N GLY A 1018 9.24 -15.42 23.30
CA GLY A 1018 7.95 -15.88 22.81
C GLY A 1018 7.02 -16.37 23.95
N PRO A 1019 5.85 -16.92 23.59
CA PRO A 1019 5.31 -17.05 22.23
C PRO A 1019 4.95 -15.71 21.60
N LYS A 1020 4.80 -15.69 20.27
CA LYS A 1020 4.45 -14.48 19.51
C LYS A 1020 3.08 -13.92 19.91
N ALA A 1021 3.03 -12.62 20.19
CA ALA A 1021 1.77 -11.89 20.36
C ALA A 1021 0.97 -11.91 19.06
N GLY A 1022 -0.37 -11.95 19.20
CA GLY A 1022 -1.30 -11.97 18.08
C GLY A 1022 -1.21 -13.24 17.26
N GLY A 1023 -0.67 -14.31 17.86
CA GLY A 1023 -0.56 -15.63 17.25
C GLY A 1023 -1.28 -16.70 18.06
N PRO A 1024 -1.52 -17.87 17.43
CA PRO A 1024 -2.36 -18.93 18.01
C PRO A 1024 -1.71 -19.61 19.22
N ARG A 1025 -0.41 -19.41 19.45
CA ARG A 1025 0.34 -20.01 20.57
C ARG A 1025 0.48 -19.11 21.79
N TYR A 1026 -0.08 -17.90 21.75
CA TYR A 1026 0.09 -16.93 22.83
C TYR A 1026 -0.70 -17.32 24.08
N LEU A 1027 -2.02 -17.51 23.94
CA LEU A 1027 -2.92 -17.78 25.07
C LEU A 1027 -2.56 -19.01 25.92
N PRO A 1028 -2.13 -20.15 25.36
CA PRO A 1028 -1.75 -21.32 26.17
C PRO A 1028 -0.64 -21.02 27.19
N ARG A 1029 0.24 -20.05 26.94
CA ARG A 1029 1.29 -19.70 27.91
C ARG A 1029 0.76 -19.06 29.19
N PHE A 1030 -0.43 -18.44 29.12
CA PHE A 1030 -1.15 -17.85 30.24
C PHE A 1030 -2.00 -18.87 31.01
N ALA A 1031 -2.09 -20.11 30.54
CA ALA A 1031 -2.86 -21.19 31.17
C ALA A 1031 -1.95 -22.35 31.61
N HIS A 1032 -2.45 -23.21 32.49
CA HIS A 1032 -1.84 -24.49 32.86
C HIS A 1032 -2.80 -25.64 32.57
N GLU A 1033 -2.23 -26.83 32.46
CA GLU A 1033 -2.92 -28.06 32.07
C GLU A 1033 -3.46 -28.78 33.30
N VAL A 1034 -4.73 -29.20 33.24
CA VAL A 1034 -5.39 -29.96 34.31
C VAL A 1034 -6.05 -31.19 33.70
N THR A 1035 -5.75 -32.36 34.26
CA THR A 1035 -6.41 -33.63 33.94
C THR A 1035 -7.22 -34.09 35.14
N ILE A 1036 -8.51 -34.33 34.92
CA ILE A 1036 -9.47 -34.83 35.94
C ILE A 1036 -9.88 -36.25 35.58
#